data_AF-A0A067CHH5-F1
#
_entry.id   AF-A0A067CHH5-F1
#
_cell.length_a   1.000
_cell.length_b   1.000
_cell.length_c   1.000
_cell.angle_alpha   90.00
_cell.angle_beta   90.00
_cell.angle_gamma   90.00
#
_symmetry.space_group_name_H-M   'P 1'
#
loop_
_entity.id
_entity.type
_entity.pdbx_description
1 polymer ?
#
loop_
_entity_poly.entity_id
_entity_poly.type
_entity_poly.pdbx_seq_one_letter_code
_entity_poly.pdbx_strand_id
1 'polypeptide(L)'
;MASRLLLLAASAMALNSTCPFQRPNTVFDGADVATTVQANAADCWTDCVNTTDCRHYVWLADVCHLKHTRGNVSHAAGAMAGSMYAPLCTAPVLDIDYVGYDVANTTRATSAECCSDCDATAGCALYVWHADTSTCVLKSQRGRKVIARGARASRVVDEPTSSTCPIVVDDVDYDTPQIGFALPRRAMDCCADCVSMPGCSHWVFANDTCSFRNGTGAVRASPGLLSGFLNASSTFANDESVNATPMPTFPTLPPKTTTPIPTFPTLPPKTTTPIPTFPTLPPKTTQPPTVPTMAPTTAPATAKPTTKTPAPTTAPTTASPTKTTTPLPPATTSPVPTTATTPITTTLPTTTSPTTTPVPTLNTTSPTTTTSPPSCASPRVRVSWQVMTNEARLVYVNAIAAAMDAGHYASFVTTFALNNKAAFGSSTLGPSFACVTVPYWDVASEANAWVAAQCRSVDECAEITRALGGVRDGVIGSNASLFGFARPDLRCVDGFPLNHLCDGDACCVPRADWRTSKYIAEVSPPLLKHFLFRRSTENMTLALETALVPAVHLWLGGAIANKTLAVVDPLVWSQFATVDALFTIHYKCVVEPRDGNSAYLAYLRRDAVDLQRPTNATATTWFGSVPAEFVQLVDTNRLSYGYDLSGPLGTLYDKCEKTNMPSKANRDAVAARFANTTARSDPIMPTLQVANDLVANYVEQLYALGMLQGLSPAVIDVEIQKVIIVAMVQCRKATMLTFTPAFAADWQLRAPAYASTLYENVRSGVDPIQLRHHNTITAHFLAC
;
A
#
# COMPACT_ATOMS: atom_id res chain seq x y z
N MET A 1 6.37 -39.72 54.30
CA MET A 1 7.50 -38.98 53.68
C MET A 1 7.24 -38.96 52.17
N ALA A 2 6.47 -38.07 51.56
CA ALA A 2 5.89 -36.79 51.97
C ALA A 2 6.91 -35.64 52.20
N SER A 3 6.88 -34.69 51.26
CA SER A 3 7.47 -33.34 51.27
C SER A 3 9.00 -33.19 51.13
N ARG A 4 9.40 -31.99 50.68
CA ARG A 4 10.76 -31.43 50.50
C ARG A 4 11.66 -32.03 49.39
N LEU A 5 11.44 -31.61 48.13
CA LEU A 5 12.54 -31.05 47.29
C LEU A 5 12.04 -30.22 46.08
N LEU A 6 11.28 -29.15 46.33
CA LEU A 6 10.92 -28.15 45.31
C LEU A 6 10.88 -26.77 45.99
N LEU A 7 12.06 -26.20 46.21
CA LEU A 7 12.27 -24.92 46.92
C LEU A 7 13.59 -24.28 46.46
N LEU A 8 13.64 -23.90 45.18
CA LEU A 8 14.75 -23.17 44.54
C LEU A 8 14.22 -22.12 43.53
N ALA A 9 13.10 -21.47 43.88
CA ALA A 9 12.47 -20.42 43.07
C ALA A 9 11.64 -19.43 43.92
N ALA A 10 12.03 -19.17 45.18
CA ALA A 10 11.25 -18.38 46.13
C ALA A 10 12.10 -17.56 47.12
N SER A 11 12.97 -16.71 46.58
CA SER A 11 13.55 -15.55 47.27
C SER A 11 13.64 -14.42 46.23
N ALA A 12 12.51 -13.79 45.94
CA ALA A 12 12.09 -12.56 46.61
C ALA A 12 13.02 -11.39 46.25
N MET A 13 12.61 -10.64 45.22
CA MET A 13 13.08 -9.26 45.03
C MET A 13 12.85 -8.49 46.33
N ALA A 14 13.78 -7.65 46.75
CA ALA A 14 13.55 -6.77 47.90
C ALA A 14 12.33 -5.90 47.61
N LEU A 15 11.30 -5.97 48.46
CA LEU A 15 10.06 -5.23 48.23
C LEU A 15 10.36 -3.73 48.28
N ASN A 16 9.82 -3.00 47.31
CA ASN A 16 9.80 -1.55 47.32
C ASN A 16 8.94 -1.10 48.51
N SER A 17 9.52 -0.36 49.47
CA SER A 17 8.88 0.02 50.74
C SER A 17 7.85 1.16 50.60
N THR A 18 7.32 1.36 49.40
CA THR A 18 6.37 2.41 49.05
C THR A 18 5.33 1.83 48.09
N CYS A 19 4.07 2.23 48.27
CA CYS A 19 2.99 1.85 47.35
C CYS A 19 3.32 2.40 45.95
N PRO A 20 3.27 1.57 44.89
CA PRO A 20 3.67 1.99 43.54
C PRO A 20 2.71 3.01 42.90
N PHE A 21 1.47 3.12 43.39
CA PHE A 21 0.42 3.96 42.80
C PHE A 21 -0.35 4.74 43.87
N GLN A 22 0.27 5.81 44.38
CA GLN A 22 -0.31 6.73 45.38
C GLN A 22 -1.02 7.93 44.74
N ARG A 23 -2.12 8.38 45.35
CA ARG A 23 -3.02 9.42 44.84
C ARG A 23 -3.33 10.45 45.96
N PRO A 24 -2.73 11.65 45.92
CA PRO A 24 -2.85 12.62 47.02
C PRO A 24 -4.19 13.37 47.00
N ASN A 25 -4.74 13.60 48.19
CA ASN A 25 -6.08 14.16 48.45
C ASN A 25 -7.24 13.31 47.90
N THR A 26 -6.97 12.04 47.56
CA THR A 26 -7.95 11.10 47.02
C THR A 26 -8.49 10.19 48.12
N VAL A 27 -9.80 9.91 48.08
CA VAL A 27 -10.49 8.93 48.93
C VAL A 27 -11.22 7.93 48.04
N PHE A 28 -11.21 6.67 48.48
CA PHE A 28 -11.90 5.54 47.87
C PHE A 28 -13.08 5.13 48.77
N ASP A 29 -14.30 5.25 48.26
CA ASP A 29 -15.53 4.99 49.02
C ASP A 29 -15.90 3.49 49.07
N GLY A 30 -15.04 2.61 48.54
CA GLY A 30 -15.18 1.16 48.64
C GLY A 30 -15.11 0.64 50.09
N ALA A 31 -15.69 -0.54 50.33
CA ALA A 31 -15.85 -1.08 51.68
C ALA A 31 -14.52 -1.53 52.30
N ASP A 32 -14.34 -1.20 53.58
CA ASP A 32 -13.19 -1.64 54.37
C ASP A 32 -13.25 -3.16 54.62
N VAL A 33 -12.16 -3.85 54.30
CA VAL A 33 -11.91 -5.23 54.77
C VAL A 33 -11.22 -5.23 56.14
N ALA A 34 -10.48 -4.16 56.46
CA ALA A 34 -9.85 -3.93 57.75
C ALA A 34 -9.53 -2.43 57.94
N THR A 35 -9.20 -2.05 59.17
CA THR A 35 -8.75 -0.70 59.51
C THR A 35 -7.55 -0.79 60.46
N THR A 36 -6.47 -0.08 60.16
CA THR A 36 -5.26 0.02 61.01
C THR A 36 -4.93 1.49 61.31
N VAL A 37 -3.94 1.73 62.17
CA VAL A 37 -3.48 3.08 62.55
C VAL A 37 -1.99 3.18 62.25
N GLN A 38 -1.59 4.16 61.44
CA GLN A 38 -0.22 4.40 61.03
C GLN A 38 0.04 5.91 60.90
N ALA A 39 1.21 6.36 61.36
CA ALA A 39 1.58 7.78 61.38
C ALA A 39 1.89 8.39 59.99
N ASN A 40 1.82 7.59 58.91
CA ASN A 40 1.94 8.07 57.54
C ASN A 40 1.35 7.06 56.53
N ALA A 41 1.08 7.54 55.32
CA ALA A 41 0.45 6.76 54.26
C ALA A 41 1.36 5.73 53.56
N ALA A 42 2.67 5.70 53.82
CA ALA A 42 3.55 4.66 53.26
C ALA A 42 3.43 3.36 54.05
N ASP A 43 3.27 3.41 55.37
CA ASP A 43 3.13 2.21 56.21
C ASP A 43 1.81 1.46 55.95
N CYS A 44 0.73 2.16 55.59
CA CYS A 44 -0.53 1.54 55.15
C CYS A 44 -0.38 0.57 53.95
N TRP A 45 0.66 0.75 53.13
CA TRP A 45 0.98 -0.17 52.04
C TRP A 45 1.35 -1.55 52.57
N THR A 46 2.20 -1.59 53.61
CA THR A 46 2.62 -2.80 54.30
C THR A 46 1.43 -3.50 54.93
N ASP A 47 0.52 -2.75 55.56
CA ASP A 47 -0.70 -3.31 56.15
C ASP A 47 -1.63 -3.90 55.08
N CYS A 48 -1.80 -3.23 53.94
CA CYS A 48 -2.59 -3.75 52.82
C CYS A 48 -1.96 -5.02 52.21
N VAL A 49 -0.65 -5.03 51.94
CA VAL A 49 0.06 -6.20 51.39
C VAL A 49 -0.03 -7.43 52.30
N ASN A 50 -0.13 -7.24 53.62
CA ASN A 50 -0.31 -8.32 54.59
C ASN A 50 -1.78 -8.68 54.89
N THR A 51 -2.75 -7.93 54.38
CA THR A 51 -4.19 -8.14 54.63
C THR A 51 -4.82 -8.90 53.47
N THR A 52 -5.33 -10.11 53.75
CA THR A 52 -6.07 -10.91 52.76
C THR A 52 -7.19 -10.09 52.11
N ASP A 53 -7.29 -10.18 50.79
CA ASP A 53 -8.23 -9.43 49.94
C ASP A 53 -8.10 -7.89 50.00
N CYS A 54 -7.08 -7.30 50.62
CA CYS A 54 -6.78 -5.88 50.39
C CYS A 54 -6.17 -5.67 48.99
N ARG A 55 -6.68 -4.68 48.27
CA ARG A 55 -6.17 -4.23 46.95
C ARG A 55 -5.86 -2.75 46.92
N HIS A 56 -6.53 -1.98 47.78
CA HIS A 56 -6.40 -0.54 47.90
C HIS A 56 -6.38 -0.12 49.37
N TYR A 57 -5.84 1.05 49.67
CA TYR A 57 -6.01 1.68 50.98
C TYR A 57 -6.33 3.17 50.83
N VAL A 58 -6.89 3.77 51.88
CA VAL A 58 -6.97 5.21 52.08
C VAL A 58 -6.38 5.53 53.45
N TRP A 59 -5.31 6.32 53.48
CA TRP A 59 -4.82 6.93 54.71
C TRP A 59 -5.46 8.30 54.89
N LEU A 60 -6.02 8.57 56.07
CA LEU A 60 -6.52 9.89 56.46
C LEU A 60 -6.47 10.01 57.99
N ALA A 61 -5.90 11.11 58.50
CA ALA A 61 -5.83 11.41 59.94
C ALA A 61 -5.30 10.22 60.79
N ASP A 62 -4.13 9.71 60.41
CA ASP A 62 -3.42 8.57 61.01
C ASP A 62 -4.13 7.20 60.93
N VAL A 63 -5.28 7.10 60.24
CA VAL A 63 -6.03 5.85 60.04
C VAL A 63 -5.84 5.32 58.62
N CYS A 64 -5.49 4.03 58.47
CA CYS A 64 -5.49 3.30 57.21
C CYS A 64 -6.80 2.52 57.06
N HIS A 65 -7.63 2.91 56.09
CA HIS A 65 -8.80 2.16 55.66
C HIS A 65 -8.40 1.19 54.54
N LEU A 66 -8.30 -0.11 54.85
CA LEU A 66 -7.83 -1.16 53.93
C LEU A 66 -9.04 -1.77 53.19
N LYS A 67 -9.00 -1.83 51.86
CA LYS A 67 -10.20 -2.06 51.01
C LYS A 67 -9.95 -3.10 49.92
N HIS A 68 -10.94 -3.97 49.67
CA HIS A 68 -10.92 -4.90 48.53
C HIS A 68 -11.35 -4.22 47.21
N THR A 69 -12.27 -3.26 47.29
CA THR A 69 -12.75 -2.50 46.13
C THR A 69 -12.40 -1.02 46.26
N ARG A 70 -12.12 -0.37 45.12
CA ARG A 70 -11.96 1.09 45.02
C ARG A 70 -13.27 1.83 45.31
N GLY A 71 -14.38 1.37 44.76
CA GLY A 71 -15.66 2.08 44.86
C GLY A 71 -15.61 3.43 44.14
N ASN A 72 -16.40 4.41 44.60
CA ASN A 72 -16.34 5.77 44.06
C ASN A 72 -15.05 6.47 44.50
N VAL A 73 -14.61 7.45 43.70
CA VAL A 73 -13.52 8.36 44.08
C VAL A 73 -14.12 9.69 44.54
N SER A 74 -13.72 10.10 45.74
CA SER A 74 -14.02 11.41 46.33
C SER A 74 -12.72 12.15 46.66
N HIS A 75 -12.78 13.48 46.87
CA HIS A 75 -11.60 14.31 47.16
C HIS A 75 -11.67 14.84 48.59
N ALA A 76 -10.64 14.56 49.40
CA ALA A 76 -10.49 15.07 50.76
C ALA A 76 -9.05 15.54 51.01
N ALA A 77 -8.88 16.79 51.44
CA ALA A 77 -7.57 17.36 51.68
C ALA A 77 -6.83 16.60 52.80
N GLY A 78 -5.58 16.20 52.53
CA GLY A 78 -4.77 15.40 53.47
C GLY A 78 -5.01 13.89 53.42
N ALA A 79 -5.96 13.40 52.63
CA ALA A 79 -6.08 11.97 52.35
C ALA A 79 -4.95 11.50 51.41
N MET A 80 -4.61 10.21 51.46
CA MET A 80 -3.75 9.55 50.49
C MET A 80 -4.31 8.17 50.18
N ALA A 81 -4.81 7.98 48.96
CA ALA A 81 -5.23 6.68 48.48
C ALA A 81 -4.07 5.95 47.79
N GLY A 82 -4.05 4.61 47.85
CA GLY A 82 -3.06 3.79 47.15
C GLY A 82 -3.65 2.50 46.58
N SER A 83 -3.16 2.06 45.43
CA SER A 83 -3.52 0.77 44.79
C SER A 83 -2.32 -0.17 44.69
N MET A 84 -2.58 -1.48 44.71
CA MET A 84 -1.60 -2.50 44.36
C MET A 84 -1.27 -2.52 42.86
N TYR A 85 -2.20 -2.11 41.99
CA TYR A 85 -2.06 -2.15 40.54
C TYR A 85 -2.11 -0.74 39.94
N ALA A 86 -1.56 -0.61 38.73
CA ALA A 86 -1.68 0.61 37.94
C ALA A 86 -3.13 0.80 37.48
N PRO A 87 -3.63 2.04 37.36
CA PRO A 87 -4.91 2.28 36.73
C PRO A 87 -4.88 1.80 35.27
N LEU A 88 -5.92 1.06 34.89
CA LEU A 88 -6.06 0.58 33.52
C LEU A 88 -7.03 1.47 32.75
N CYS A 89 -6.64 1.86 31.55
CA CYS A 89 -7.51 2.51 30.60
C CYS A 89 -7.56 1.71 29.29
N THR A 90 -8.67 1.83 28.54
CA THR A 90 -8.85 1.11 27.28
C THR A 90 -7.90 1.60 26.18
N ALA A 91 -7.61 0.75 25.20
CA ALA A 91 -6.79 1.12 24.05
C ALA A 91 -7.29 2.45 23.42
N PRO A 92 -6.43 3.45 23.21
CA PRO A 92 -6.87 4.81 22.94
C PRO A 92 -7.52 4.93 21.55
N VAL A 93 -8.69 5.55 21.52
CA VAL A 93 -9.39 5.95 20.30
C VAL A 93 -8.70 7.19 19.74
N LEU A 94 -7.93 7.00 18.66
CA LEU A 94 -7.15 8.05 18.00
C LEU A 94 -8.00 9.02 17.17
N ASP A 95 -7.51 10.26 17.03
CA ASP A 95 -8.11 11.39 16.32
C ASP A 95 -9.56 11.71 16.73
N ILE A 96 -9.91 11.44 17.99
CA ILE A 96 -11.25 11.60 18.55
C ILE A 96 -11.25 12.46 19.82
N ASP A 97 -12.11 13.48 19.81
CA ASP A 97 -12.61 14.14 21.01
C ASP A 97 -14.06 13.72 21.29
N TYR A 98 -14.43 13.75 22.56
CA TYR A 98 -15.78 13.58 23.05
C TYR A 98 -16.20 14.92 23.68
N VAL A 99 -16.93 15.75 22.93
CA VAL A 99 -17.24 17.14 23.34
C VAL A 99 -18.21 17.15 24.53
N GLY A 100 -17.82 17.87 25.59
CA GLY A 100 -18.59 18.11 26.81
C GLY A 100 -18.38 17.06 27.92
N TYR A 101 -19.02 17.31 29.07
CA TYR A 101 -18.89 16.54 30.32
C TYR A 101 -17.49 16.60 30.97
N ASP A 102 -16.76 17.67 30.69
CA ASP A 102 -15.46 17.96 31.29
C ASP A 102 -15.61 18.20 32.81
N VAL A 103 -14.85 17.49 33.64
CA VAL A 103 -14.82 17.63 35.11
C VAL A 103 -13.55 18.29 35.63
N ALA A 104 -12.43 18.15 34.91
CA ALA A 104 -11.15 18.75 35.24
C ALA A 104 -10.23 18.77 34.00
N ASN A 105 -9.09 19.44 34.11
CA ASN A 105 -8.00 19.31 33.15
C ASN A 105 -6.63 19.22 33.85
N THR A 106 -5.67 18.62 33.16
CA THR A 106 -4.26 18.53 33.57
C THR A 106 -3.36 18.68 32.34
N THR A 107 -2.09 19.01 32.54
CA THR A 107 -1.08 19.07 31.47
C THR A 107 -0.10 17.92 31.62
N ARG A 108 0.05 17.11 30.57
CA ARG A 108 0.87 15.87 30.53
C ARG A 108 1.57 15.70 29.19
N ALA A 109 2.80 15.21 29.23
CA ALA A 109 3.66 15.10 28.06
C ALA A 109 3.18 13.99 27.10
N THR A 110 2.48 12.98 27.62
CA THR A 110 1.91 11.88 26.85
C THR A 110 0.48 11.58 27.28
N SER A 111 -0.31 11.00 26.37
CA SER A 111 -1.66 10.52 26.67
C SER A 111 -1.71 9.43 27.75
N ALA A 112 -0.62 8.68 27.96
CA ALA A 112 -0.58 7.59 28.93
C ALA A 112 -0.70 8.10 30.38
N GLU A 113 -0.11 9.26 30.68
CA GLU A 113 -0.19 9.90 32.01
C GLU A 113 -1.63 10.30 32.38
N CYS A 114 -2.45 10.67 31.40
CA CYS A 114 -3.85 11.08 31.59
C CYS A 114 -4.73 9.98 32.20
N CYS A 115 -4.33 8.71 32.08
CA CYS A 115 -5.05 7.59 32.68
C CYS A 115 -5.07 7.74 34.21
N SER A 116 -3.90 7.97 34.82
CA SER A 116 -3.76 8.21 36.26
C SER A 116 -4.44 9.50 36.72
N ASP A 117 -4.43 10.55 35.88
CA ASP A 117 -5.11 11.81 36.23
C ASP A 117 -6.63 11.64 36.29
N CYS A 118 -7.24 10.94 35.33
CA CYS A 118 -8.67 10.64 35.36
C CYS A 118 -8.99 9.71 36.54
N ASP A 119 -8.20 8.67 36.74
CA ASP A 119 -8.41 7.68 37.81
C ASP A 119 -8.22 8.24 39.24
N ALA A 120 -7.46 9.33 39.42
CA ALA A 120 -7.38 10.09 40.66
C ALA A 120 -8.48 11.18 40.79
N THR A 121 -9.20 11.51 39.71
CA THR A 121 -10.19 12.59 39.66
C THR A 121 -11.59 12.09 40.00
N ALA A 122 -12.18 12.67 41.06
CA ALA A 122 -13.54 12.38 41.49
C ALA A 122 -14.56 12.55 40.33
N GLY A 123 -15.29 11.48 40.02
CA GLY A 123 -16.30 11.47 38.97
C GLY A 123 -15.77 11.44 37.53
N CYS A 124 -14.48 11.21 37.27
CA CYS A 124 -13.96 10.98 35.91
C CYS A 124 -14.12 9.52 35.47
N ALA A 125 -14.48 9.32 34.19
CA ALA A 125 -14.65 8.00 33.57
C ALA A 125 -13.87 7.84 32.24
N LEU A 126 -13.45 8.94 31.62
CA LEU A 126 -12.54 8.94 30.47
C LEU A 126 -11.73 10.24 30.41
N TYR A 127 -10.64 10.23 29.66
CA TYR A 127 -9.93 11.44 29.26
C TYR A 127 -9.93 11.59 27.73
N VAL A 128 -9.70 12.82 27.27
CA VAL A 128 -9.23 13.12 25.91
C VAL A 128 -7.92 13.90 26.05
N TRP A 129 -6.81 13.36 25.58
CA TRP A 129 -5.53 14.07 25.54
C TRP A 129 -5.36 14.78 24.20
N HIS A 130 -5.04 16.06 24.24
CA HIS A 130 -4.84 16.90 23.06
C HIS A 130 -3.34 17.16 22.86
N ALA A 131 -2.77 16.60 21.80
CA ALA A 131 -1.31 16.64 21.55
C ALA A 131 -0.77 18.07 21.32
N ASP A 132 -1.55 18.94 20.69
CA ASP A 132 -1.22 20.34 20.37
C ASP A 132 -1.04 21.23 21.61
N THR A 133 -1.73 20.89 22.70
CA THR A 133 -1.79 21.63 23.96
C THR A 133 -1.24 20.83 25.15
N SER A 134 -0.79 19.59 24.92
CA SER A 134 -0.39 18.61 25.96
C SER A 134 -1.42 18.48 27.09
N THR A 135 -2.72 18.67 26.80
CA THR A 135 -3.76 18.79 27.83
C THR A 135 -4.61 17.53 27.88
N CYS A 136 -4.69 16.90 29.06
CA CYS A 136 -5.72 15.92 29.37
C CYS A 136 -7.00 16.66 29.75
N VAL A 137 -8.07 16.51 28.98
CA VAL A 137 -9.42 16.93 29.37
C VAL A 137 -10.11 15.72 30.00
N LEU A 138 -10.33 15.79 31.31
CA LEU A 138 -10.86 14.71 32.14
C LEU A 138 -12.39 14.82 32.18
N LYS A 139 -13.12 13.72 31.94
CA LYS A 139 -14.55 13.75 31.61
C LYS A 139 -15.36 12.70 32.36
N SER A 140 -16.56 13.05 32.81
CA SER A 140 -17.42 12.13 33.60
C SER A 140 -18.19 11.11 32.77
N GLN A 141 -18.46 11.40 31.50
CA GLN A 141 -19.13 10.49 30.58
C GLN A 141 -18.80 10.84 29.13
N ARG A 142 -18.94 9.87 28.22
CA ARG A 142 -18.65 10.06 26.78
C ARG A 142 -19.62 11.10 26.19
N GLY A 143 -19.08 12.27 25.85
CA GLY A 143 -19.78 13.36 25.17
C GLY A 143 -20.04 13.10 23.68
N ARG A 144 -20.32 14.15 22.92
CA ARG A 144 -20.57 14.03 21.47
C ARG A 144 -19.25 13.78 20.75
N LYS A 145 -19.10 12.60 20.14
CA LYS A 145 -17.92 12.20 19.36
C LYS A 145 -17.67 13.15 18.19
N VAL A 146 -16.44 13.65 18.08
CA VAL A 146 -15.94 14.57 17.04
C VAL A 146 -14.56 14.10 16.58
N ILE A 147 -14.27 14.25 15.28
CA ILE A 147 -12.93 13.99 14.74
C ILE A 147 -12.06 15.22 15.01
N ALA A 148 -11.03 15.04 15.84
CA ALA A 148 -10.08 16.07 16.23
C ALA A 148 -8.66 15.48 16.12
N ARG A 149 -7.87 15.94 15.15
CA ARG A 149 -6.55 15.34 14.89
C ARG A 149 -5.62 15.55 16.07
N GLY A 150 -4.89 14.50 16.45
CA GLY A 150 -4.01 14.53 17.61
C GLY A 150 -4.74 14.46 18.96
N ALA A 151 -6.07 14.37 18.97
CA ALA A 151 -6.83 14.00 20.17
C ALA A 151 -6.77 12.48 20.38
N ARG A 152 -6.57 12.04 21.62
CA ARG A 152 -6.53 10.62 22.01
C ARG A 152 -7.50 10.40 23.17
N ALA A 153 -8.60 9.73 22.90
CA ALA A 153 -9.62 9.44 23.91
C ALA A 153 -9.46 8.03 24.48
N SER A 154 -9.49 7.89 25.80
CA SER A 154 -9.41 6.57 26.44
C SER A 154 -10.19 6.56 27.75
N ARG A 155 -10.85 5.43 28.03
CA ARG A 155 -11.78 5.26 29.15
C ARG A 155 -11.05 4.59 30.31
N VAL A 156 -11.22 5.10 31.52
CA VAL A 156 -10.81 4.39 32.74
C VAL A 156 -11.74 3.17 32.91
N VAL A 157 -11.14 2.00 33.07
CA VAL A 157 -11.84 0.82 33.59
C VAL A 157 -11.36 0.60 35.02
N ASP A 158 -12.18 -0.09 35.82
CA ASP A 158 -11.71 -0.55 37.13
C ASP A 158 -10.51 -1.52 36.96
N GLU A 159 -9.75 -1.76 38.04
CA GLU A 159 -8.53 -2.57 37.98
C GLU A 159 -8.85 -4.08 37.83
N PRO A 160 -8.47 -4.75 36.72
CA PRO A 160 -8.73 -6.18 36.56
C PRO A 160 -7.87 -7.01 37.51
N THR A 161 -8.35 -8.21 37.83
CA THR A 161 -7.75 -9.11 38.83
C THR A 161 -6.37 -9.69 38.47
N SER A 162 -5.83 -9.41 37.28
CA SER A 162 -4.51 -9.89 36.85
C SER A 162 -3.86 -9.04 35.76
N SER A 163 -2.55 -8.82 35.86
CA SER A 163 -1.70 -8.26 34.81
C SER A 163 -1.54 -9.16 33.58
N THR A 164 -2.15 -10.36 33.58
CA THR A 164 -2.21 -11.25 32.41
C THR A 164 -3.12 -10.72 31.31
N CYS A 165 -4.01 -9.75 31.57
CA CYS A 165 -4.83 -9.09 30.55
C CYS A 165 -4.49 -7.59 30.34
N PRO A 166 -3.30 -7.26 29.79
CA PRO A 166 -2.83 -5.87 29.73
C PRO A 166 -3.52 -4.99 28.68
N ILE A 167 -4.25 -5.57 27.71
CA ILE A 167 -5.02 -4.78 26.73
C ILE A 167 -6.51 -5.11 26.82
N VAL A 168 -7.30 -4.04 26.89
CA VAL A 168 -8.75 -4.03 26.91
C VAL A 168 -9.24 -2.96 25.92
N VAL A 169 -10.26 -3.27 25.12
CA VAL A 169 -10.79 -2.43 24.03
C VAL A 169 -12.30 -2.23 24.22
N ASP A 170 -12.76 -0.97 24.18
CA ASP A 170 -14.19 -0.62 24.17
C ASP A 170 -14.80 -0.82 22.77
N ASP A 171 -16.11 -1.10 22.71
CA ASP A 171 -16.96 -1.04 21.50
C ASP A 171 -16.59 -2.04 20.39
N VAL A 172 -15.92 -3.14 20.72
CA VAL A 172 -15.44 -4.14 19.76
C VAL A 172 -15.77 -5.57 20.22
N ASP A 173 -16.23 -6.40 19.27
CA ASP A 173 -16.27 -7.86 19.32
C ASP A 173 -15.34 -8.44 18.24
N TYR A 174 -15.00 -9.72 18.34
CA TYR A 174 -14.14 -10.41 17.38
C TYR A 174 -14.84 -11.67 16.87
N ASP A 175 -14.90 -11.86 15.55
CA ASP A 175 -15.66 -12.93 14.90
C ASP A 175 -15.00 -14.30 15.09
N THR A 176 -15.18 -14.87 16.28
CA THR A 176 -14.38 -15.96 16.82
C THR A 176 -15.27 -17.00 17.52
N PRO A 177 -14.92 -18.31 17.45
CA PRO A 177 -15.60 -19.34 18.21
C PRO A 177 -15.65 -19.03 19.71
N GLN A 178 -16.88 -18.92 20.24
CA GLN A 178 -17.10 -18.90 21.68
C GLN A 178 -16.94 -20.31 22.23
N ILE A 179 -16.03 -20.46 23.20
CA ILE A 179 -15.73 -21.74 23.86
C ILE A 179 -16.41 -21.90 25.23
N GLY A 180 -16.94 -20.80 25.80
CA GLY A 180 -17.64 -20.81 27.07
C GLY A 180 -18.22 -19.46 27.46
N PHE A 181 -18.85 -19.39 28.64
CA PHE A 181 -19.26 -18.15 29.29
C PHE A 181 -19.33 -18.30 30.82
N ALA A 182 -19.36 -17.18 31.54
CA ALA A 182 -19.63 -17.10 32.97
C ALA A 182 -20.67 -16.01 33.27
N LEU A 183 -21.56 -16.30 34.23
CA LEU A 183 -22.75 -15.52 34.56
C LEU A 183 -23.14 -15.72 36.04
N PRO A 184 -23.56 -14.67 36.78
CA PRO A 184 -23.26 -13.25 36.54
C PRO A 184 -21.82 -12.92 36.96
N ARG A 185 -21.19 -11.98 36.25
CA ARG A 185 -19.82 -11.50 36.49
C ARG A 185 -19.72 -10.00 36.23
N ARG A 186 -18.68 -9.36 36.77
CA ARG A 186 -18.22 -8.04 36.32
C ARG A 186 -17.17 -8.22 35.23
N ALA A 187 -16.94 -7.20 34.41
CA ALA A 187 -15.85 -7.16 33.43
C ALA A 187 -14.48 -7.57 34.00
N MET A 188 -14.22 -7.22 35.26
CA MET A 188 -13.00 -7.49 36.03
C MET A 188 -12.71 -8.98 36.26
N ASP A 189 -13.77 -9.77 36.33
CA ASP A 189 -13.71 -11.19 36.70
C ASP A 189 -13.39 -12.04 35.44
N CYS A 190 -13.76 -11.54 34.25
CA CYS A 190 -13.57 -12.20 32.96
C CYS A 190 -12.11 -12.52 32.64
N CYS A 191 -11.16 -11.69 33.10
CA CYS A 191 -9.74 -11.96 32.90
C CYS A 191 -9.29 -13.24 33.63
N ALA A 192 -9.59 -13.35 34.93
CA ALA A 192 -9.23 -14.52 35.73
C ALA A 192 -9.97 -15.78 35.26
N ASP A 193 -11.27 -15.67 34.96
CA ASP A 193 -12.05 -16.79 34.41
C ASP A 193 -11.45 -17.26 33.06
N CYS A 194 -11.07 -16.35 32.15
CA CYS A 194 -10.41 -16.70 30.88
C CYS A 194 -9.03 -17.34 31.09
N VAL A 195 -8.19 -16.82 31.99
CA VAL A 195 -6.90 -17.45 32.35
C VAL A 195 -7.10 -18.87 32.91
N SER A 196 -8.20 -19.12 33.62
CA SER A 196 -8.55 -20.45 34.13
C SER A 196 -9.12 -21.41 33.08
N MET A 197 -9.53 -20.91 31.90
CA MET A 197 -10.23 -21.69 30.88
C MET A 197 -9.27 -22.18 29.78
N PRO A 198 -9.03 -23.50 29.66
CA PRO A 198 -8.12 -24.04 28.63
C PRO A 198 -8.55 -23.63 27.22
N GLY A 199 -7.64 -22.97 26.49
CA GLY A 199 -7.89 -22.50 25.13
C GLY A 199 -8.59 -21.14 25.02
N CYS A 200 -8.85 -20.42 26.12
CA CYS A 200 -9.25 -19.01 26.03
C CYS A 200 -8.08 -18.17 25.53
N SER A 201 -8.27 -17.39 24.46
CA SER A 201 -7.30 -16.38 23.99
C SER A 201 -7.72 -14.96 24.39
N HIS A 202 -9.03 -14.73 24.49
CA HIS A 202 -9.64 -13.46 24.88
C HIS A 202 -11.04 -13.65 25.43
N TRP A 203 -11.51 -12.64 26.16
CA TRP A 203 -12.86 -12.57 26.70
C TRP A 203 -13.58 -11.32 26.16
N VAL A 204 -14.90 -11.43 26.05
CA VAL A 204 -15.81 -10.37 25.61
C VAL A 204 -16.88 -10.21 26.68
N PHE A 205 -16.99 -9.02 27.26
CA PHE A 205 -17.96 -8.71 28.30
C PHE A 205 -19.13 -7.88 27.76
N ALA A 206 -20.34 -8.32 28.07
CA ALA A 206 -21.59 -7.60 27.85
C ALA A 206 -22.65 -8.10 28.83
N ASN A 207 -23.57 -7.23 29.28
CA ASN A 207 -24.75 -7.61 30.08
C ASN A 207 -24.42 -8.60 31.22
N ASP A 208 -23.46 -8.24 32.07
CA ASP A 208 -22.97 -9.02 33.22
C ASP A 208 -22.52 -10.47 32.89
N THR A 209 -22.19 -10.71 31.62
CA THR A 209 -21.76 -11.99 31.06
C THR A 209 -20.32 -11.88 30.54
N CYS A 210 -19.43 -12.74 31.01
CA CYS A 210 -18.15 -12.98 30.36
C CYS A 210 -18.32 -14.04 29.28
N SER A 211 -18.00 -13.75 28.02
CA SER A 211 -17.98 -14.73 26.93
C SER A 211 -16.54 -15.04 26.54
N PHE A 212 -16.14 -16.31 26.58
CA PHE A 212 -14.76 -16.74 26.37
C PHE A 212 -14.57 -17.23 24.93
N ARG A 213 -13.51 -16.76 24.27
CA ARG A 213 -13.26 -16.95 22.84
C ARG A 213 -11.91 -17.63 22.58
N ASN A 214 -11.81 -18.32 21.45
CA ASN A 214 -10.56 -18.94 20.98
C ASN A 214 -10.30 -18.58 19.50
N GLY A 215 -9.03 -18.55 19.10
CA GLY A 215 -8.58 -18.32 17.73
C GLY A 215 -8.57 -16.84 17.31
N THR A 216 -8.22 -16.62 16.05
CA THR A 216 -8.12 -15.30 15.40
C THR A 216 -9.36 -15.02 14.55
N GLY A 217 -10.00 -13.87 14.73
CA GLY A 217 -11.20 -13.49 13.97
C GLY A 217 -11.25 -12.02 13.60
N ALA A 218 -12.17 -11.67 12.70
CA ALA A 218 -12.30 -10.30 12.19
C ALA A 218 -12.87 -9.35 13.25
N VAL A 219 -12.32 -8.14 13.32
CA VAL A 219 -12.79 -7.05 14.18
C VAL A 219 -14.20 -6.63 13.77
N ARG A 220 -15.14 -6.60 14.73
CA ARG A 220 -16.53 -6.17 14.56
C ARG A 220 -16.83 -5.02 15.52
N ALA A 221 -17.19 -3.86 15.00
CA ALA A 221 -17.65 -2.74 15.83
C ALA A 221 -18.98 -3.12 16.50
N SER A 222 -18.96 -3.17 17.83
CA SER A 222 -20.05 -3.63 18.69
C SER A 222 -20.18 -2.71 19.90
N PRO A 223 -20.90 -1.56 19.77
CA PRO A 223 -20.95 -0.56 20.83
C PRO A 223 -21.42 -1.09 22.18
N GLY A 224 -20.73 -0.70 23.25
CA GLY A 224 -21.02 -1.15 24.62
C GLY A 224 -20.41 -2.50 25.04
N LEU A 225 -19.75 -3.24 24.14
CA LEU A 225 -18.94 -4.40 24.50
C LEU A 225 -17.56 -3.97 25.02
N LEU A 226 -16.96 -4.81 25.87
CA LEU A 226 -15.59 -4.65 26.34
C LEU A 226 -14.81 -5.95 26.09
N SER A 227 -13.79 -5.92 25.24
CA SER A 227 -12.99 -7.10 24.88
C SER A 227 -11.58 -7.03 25.48
N GLY A 228 -11.08 -8.11 26.07
CA GLY A 228 -9.77 -8.15 26.73
C GLY A 228 -8.94 -9.39 26.43
N PHE A 229 -7.62 -9.22 26.33
CA PHE A 229 -6.70 -10.18 25.71
C PHE A 229 -5.66 -10.74 26.67
N LEU A 230 -5.42 -12.05 26.64
CA LEU A 230 -4.33 -12.66 27.39
C LEU A 230 -2.97 -12.22 26.81
N ASN A 231 -1.96 -12.00 27.66
CA ASN A 231 -0.65 -11.47 27.25
C ASN A 231 0.06 -12.37 26.21
N ALA A 232 -0.10 -13.70 26.30
CA ALA A 232 0.39 -14.66 25.31
C ALA A 232 -0.40 -14.68 23.98
N SER A 233 -1.46 -13.88 23.87
CA SER A 233 -2.29 -13.65 22.69
C SER A 233 -2.32 -12.15 22.30
N SER A 234 -1.34 -11.36 22.74
CA SER A 234 -1.25 -9.91 22.52
C SER A 234 -1.10 -9.49 21.05
N THR A 235 -0.98 -10.43 20.10
CA THR A 235 -1.07 -10.18 18.65
C THR A 235 -2.43 -9.60 18.21
N PHE A 236 -3.47 -9.69 19.04
CA PHE A 236 -4.78 -9.06 18.80
C PHE A 236 -4.87 -7.56 19.13
N ALA A 237 -3.88 -7.03 19.85
CA ALA A 237 -4.03 -5.78 20.59
C ALA A 237 -3.43 -4.54 19.89
N ASN A 238 -2.53 -4.73 18.93
CA ASN A 238 -1.75 -3.64 18.32
C ASN A 238 -2.44 -3.01 17.09
N ASP A 239 -3.66 -3.41 16.74
CA ASP A 239 -4.47 -2.70 15.73
C ASP A 239 -5.14 -1.47 16.38
N GLU A 240 -4.36 -0.39 16.52
CA GLU A 240 -4.75 0.89 17.12
C GLU A 240 -5.69 1.71 16.19
N SER A 241 -6.70 1.07 15.58
CA SER A 241 -7.52 1.66 14.50
C SER A 241 -9.05 1.66 14.76
N VAL A 242 -9.44 1.71 16.03
CA VAL A 242 -10.85 1.83 16.46
C VAL A 242 -11.48 3.17 16.03
N ASN A 243 -12.23 3.16 14.93
CA ASN A 243 -13.30 4.14 14.73
C ASN A 243 -14.46 3.56 13.89
N ALA A 244 -15.68 3.99 14.20
CA ALA A 244 -16.89 3.19 14.00
C ALA A 244 -17.85 3.72 12.91
N THR A 245 -18.76 2.84 12.47
CA THR A 245 -19.94 3.15 11.64
C THR A 245 -21.24 2.79 12.38
N PRO A 246 -22.37 3.49 12.13
CA PRO A 246 -23.64 3.23 12.83
C PRO A 246 -24.46 2.05 12.26
N MET A 247 -25.37 1.52 13.07
CA MET A 247 -26.25 0.37 12.80
C MET A 247 -27.70 0.80 12.48
N PRO A 248 -28.52 -0.05 11.83
CA PRO A 248 -29.93 -0.18 12.23
C PRO A 248 -30.50 -1.62 12.27
N THR A 249 -31.02 -1.98 13.45
CA THR A 249 -32.27 -2.73 13.79
C THR A 249 -32.68 -4.05 13.07
N PHE A 250 -33.01 -5.07 13.88
CA PHE A 250 -33.69 -6.33 13.52
C PHE A 250 -35.24 -6.29 13.68
N PRO A 251 -35.96 -7.23 13.04
CA PRO A 251 -37.13 -7.91 13.61
C PRO A 251 -36.92 -9.44 13.78
N THR A 252 -37.84 -10.14 14.45
CA THR A 252 -37.63 -11.46 15.09
C THR A 252 -38.22 -12.70 14.38
N LEU A 253 -37.64 -13.87 14.69
CA LEU A 253 -38.10 -15.26 14.38
C LEU A 253 -39.40 -15.65 15.14
N PRO A 254 -40.23 -16.62 14.68
CA PRO A 254 -40.01 -18.09 14.87
C PRO A 254 -40.65 -19.01 13.79
N PRO A 255 -40.73 -20.37 13.91
CA PRO A 255 -39.91 -21.37 14.61
C PRO A 255 -39.38 -22.52 13.68
N LYS A 256 -38.76 -23.57 14.25
CA LYS A 256 -38.20 -24.76 13.57
C LYS A 256 -39.25 -25.82 13.11
N THR A 257 -38.85 -26.63 12.13
CA THR A 257 -39.20 -28.07 12.03
C THR A 257 -37.97 -28.90 11.59
N THR A 258 -38.06 -30.24 11.62
CA THR A 258 -36.89 -31.15 11.78
C THR A 258 -36.54 -32.03 10.57
N THR A 259 -35.26 -32.42 10.53
CA THR A 259 -34.56 -33.62 9.96
C THR A 259 -35.39 -34.80 9.41
N PRO A 260 -34.87 -35.66 8.46
CA PRO A 260 -33.47 -36.14 8.43
C PRO A 260 -32.77 -36.32 7.05
N ILE A 261 -31.50 -36.76 7.10
CA ILE A 261 -30.64 -37.21 5.98
C ILE A 261 -30.89 -38.70 5.66
N PRO A 262 -30.85 -39.13 4.38
CA PRO A 262 -30.15 -40.39 4.07
C PRO A 262 -29.40 -40.46 2.70
N THR A 263 -28.12 -40.85 2.77
CA THR A 263 -27.33 -41.72 1.86
C THR A 263 -27.23 -41.54 0.32
N PHE A 264 -25.99 -41.74 -0.17
CA PHE A 264 -25.60 -42.08 -1.55
C PHE A 264 -26.18 -43.42 -2.06
N PRO A 265 -26.09 -43.66 -3.39
CA PRO A 265 -25.45 -44.87 -3.91
C PRO A 265 -24.29 -44.57 -4.90
N THR A 266 -23.50 -45.59 -5.27
CA THR A 266 -22.23 -45.48 -6.00
C THR A 266 -22.08 -46.45 -7.18
N LEU A 267 -21.52 -45.96 -8.30
CA LEU A 267 -20.63 -46.70 -9.26
C LEU A 267 -21.23 -47.88 -10.10
N PRO A 268 -20.51 -48.47 -11.11
CA PRO A 268 -19.35 -48.01 -11.90
C PRO A 268 -19.57 -48.07 -13.47
N PRO A 269 -18.83 -48.77 -14.38
CA PRO A 269 -18.09 -48.08 -15.47
C PRO A 269 -18.14 -48.68 -16.91
N LYS A 270 -17.58 -47.98 -17.93
CA LYS A 270 -16.88 -48.52 -19.14
C LYS A 270 -16.36 -47.40 -20.10
N THR A 271 -15.05 -47.21 -20.31
CA THR A 271 -14.09 -47.76 -21.34
C THR A 271 -14.05 -47.09 -22.74
N THR A 272 -12.90 -46.50 -23.10
CA THR A 272 -12.10 -46.58 -24.38
C THR A 272 -12.80 -46.99 -25.69
N THR A 273 -12.59 -46.46 -26.91
CA THR A 273 -11.46 -45.75 -27.62
C THR A 273 -11.97 -45.35 -29.06
N PRO A 274 -11.20 -44.90 -30.09
CA PRO A 274 -10.02 -44.02 -30.21
C PRO A 274 -10.25 -42.84 -31.24
N ILE A 275 -9.17 -42.26 -31.79
CA ILE A 275 -9.11 -41.08 -32.70
C ILE A 275 -9.16 -41.45 -34.21
N PRO A 276 -9.67 -40.55 -35.09
CA PRO A 276 -9.09 -40.31 -36.42
C PRO A 276 -8.69 -38.83 -36.67
N THR A 277 -7.82 -38.57 -37.66
CA THR A 277 -7.00 -37.34 -37.78
C THR A 277 -7.04 -36.72 -39.20
N PHE A 278 -6.56 -35.47 -39.33
CA PHE A 278 -6.23 -34.70 -40.56
C PHE A 278 -7.39 -34.06 -41.36
N PRO A 279 -7.12 -33.05 -42.25
CA PRO A 279 -5.84 -32.37 -42.54
C PRO A 279 -5.82 -30.84 -42.32
N THR A 280 -4.62 -30.26 -42.33
CA THR A 280 -4.34 -28.80 -42.35
C THR A 280 -4.02 -28.29 -43.76
N LEU A 281 -4.18 -26.98 -44.02
CA LEU A 281 -3.68 -26.30 -45.22
C LEU A 281 -2.75 -25.12 -44.88
N PRO A 282 -1.59 -24.96 -45.56
CA PRO A 282 -0.59 -23.90 -45.33
C PRO A 282 -0.82 -22.61 -46.19
N PRO A 283 -0.05 -21.52 -46.01
CA PRO A 283 -0.49 -20.14 -46.31
C PRO A 283 0.01 -19.54 -47.64
N LYS A 284 -0.34 -18.27 -47.90
CA LYS A 284 0.11 -17.49 -49.08
C LYS A 284 0.41 -16.01 -48.76
N THR A 285 1.29 -15.41 -49.57
CA THR A 285 1.84 -14.04 -49.44
C THR A 285 1.92 -13.37 -50.85
N THR A 286 2.29 -12.09 -51.07
CA THR A 286 2.78 -11.00 -50.18
C THR A 286 2.46 -9.62 -50.77
N GLN A 287 2.24 -8.61 -49.91
CA GLN A 287 2.54 -7.18 -50.17
C GLN A 287 1.72 -6.43 -51.30
N PRO A 288 1.95 -5.13 -51.62
CA PRO A 288 1.02 -4.07 -51.20
C PRO A 288 0.31 -3.31 -52.35
N PRO A 289 -0.75 -2.52 -52.05
CA PRO A 289 -1.52 -1.75 -53.04
C PRO A 289 -1.02 -0.31 -53.28
N THR A 290 -1.34 0.23 -54.46
CA THR A 290 -1.10 1.62 -54.89
C THR A 290 -2.42 2.40 -55.11
N VAL A 291 -2.35 3.74 -55.12
CA VAL A 291 -3.47 4.69 -55.29
C VAL A 291 -3.54 5.21 -56.74
N PRO A 292 -4.69 5.13 -57.44
CA PRO A 292 -5.59 6.30 -57.65
C PRO A 292 -7.11 5.92 -57.70
N THR A 293 -8.13 6.77 -57.88
CA THR A 293 -8.48 8.20 -57.62
C THR A 293 -9.82 8.45 -58.38
N MET A 294 -10.81 9.13 -57.74
CA MET A 294 -12.03 9.75 -58.33
C MET A 294 -13.17 8.92 -59.01
N ALA A 295 -14.29 8.79 -58.27
CA ALA A 295 -15.61 9.44 -58.56
C ALA A 295 -16.43 9.05 -59.85
N PRO A 296 -17.64 9.62 -60.10
CA PRO A 296 -18.89 9.30 -59.37
C PRO A 296 -20.18 9.16 -60.24
N THR A 297 -21.24 8.45 -59.80
CA THR A 297 -22.64 8.73 -60.26
C THR A 297 -23.80 8.08 -59.47
N THR A 298 -24.93 8.81 -59.43
CA THR A 298 -26.37 8.40 -59.39
C THR A 298 -26.98 7.52 -58.26
N ALA A 299 -28.12 8.01 -57.72
CA ALA A 299 -29.17 7.25 -57.02
C ALA A 299 -30.33 6.85 -58.00
N PRO A 300 -31.46 6.24 -57.55
CA PRO A 300 -32.63 7.08 -57.17
C PRO A 300 -33.65 6.51 -56.14
N ALA A 301 -34.50 7.42 -55.62
CA ALA A 301 -35.90 7.28 -55.12
C ALA A 301 -36.25 6.15 -54.09
N THR A 302 -36.88 6.46 -52.95
CA THR A 302 -38.28 6.95 -52.77
C THR A 302 -38.49 7.38 -51.30
N ALA A 303 -39.53 8.08 -50.81
CA ALA A 303 -40.61 8.93 -51.36
C ALA A 303 -41.10 9.90 -50.23
N LYS A 304 -42.36 10.38 -50.22
CA LYS A 304 -42.91 11.35 -49.22
C LYS A 304 -44.46 11.28 -49.12
N PRO A 305 -45.07 11.66 -47.98
CA PRO A 305 -46.03 12.81 -47.96
C PRO A 305 -45.83 13.71 -46.70
N THR A 306 -45.58 15.04 -46.79
CA THR A 306 -46.50 16.19 -47.00
C THR A 306 -47.55 16.38 -45.89
N THR A 307 -47.83 17.58 -45.34
CA THR A 307 -47.64 19.00 -45.79
C THR A 307 -47.04 19.86 -44.64
N LYS A 308 -46.89 21.21 -44.62
CA LYS A 308 -47.11 22.37 -45.53
C LYS A 308 -46.19 23.56 -45.10
N THR A 309 -46.39 24.76 -45.66
CA THR A 309 -45.74 26.05 -45.28
C THR A 309 -46.77 27.21 -45.44
N PRO A 310 -46.54 28.46 -44.95
CA PRO A 310 -45.75 29.47 -45.71
C PRO A 310 -44.92 30.48 -44.86
N ALA A 311 -44.29 31.45 -45.52
CA ALA A 311 -43.52 32.62 -45.00
C ALA A 311 -43.69 33.79 -46.03
N PRO A 312 -42.82 34.83 -46.19
CA PRO A 312 -42.00 35.67 -45.30
C PRO A 312 -42.24 37.20 -45.55
N THR A 313 -41.18 38.06 -45.47
CA THR A 313 -41.06 39.51 -45.88
C THR A 313 -41.75 40.56 -44.96
N THR A 314 -41.30 41.82 -44.79
CA THR A 314 -40.34 42.70 -45.54
C THR A 314 -39.57 43.70 -44.61
N ALA A 315 -38.65 44.52 -45.16
CA ALA A 315 -37.91 45.63 -44.50
C ALA A 315 -38.71 46.99 -44.55
N PRO A 316 -38.20 48.26 -44.36
CA PRO A 316 -36.81 48.80 -44.32
C PRO A 316 -36.46 50.04 -43.41
N THR A 317 -35.16 50.41 -43.35
CA THR A 317 -34.55 51.78 -43.13
C THR A 317 -34.80 52.54 -41.78
N THR A 318 -34.02 53.54 -41.32
CA THR A 318 -33.00 54.44 -41.94
C THR A 318 -31.95 55.02 -40.93
N ALA A 319 -30.79 55.46 -41.46
CA ALA A 319 -29.93 56.57 -41.01
C ALA A 319 -28.97 56.45 -39.78
N SER A 320 -27.93 57.30 -39.79
CA SER A 320 -26.79 57.40 -38.86
C SER A 320 -26.36 58.89 -38.73
N PRO A 321 -25.46 59.30 -37.82
CA PRO A 321 -24.08 59.59 -38.26
C PRO A 321 -22.96 59.26 -37.21
N THR A 322 -21.81 58.66 -37.62
CA THR A 322 -20.47 59.32 -37.80
C THR A 322 -19.71 59.65 -36.50
N LYS A 323 -18.42 59.32 -36.25
CA LYS A 323 -17.27 58.61 -36.89
C LYS A 323 -16.23 58.33 -35.75
N THR A 324 -15.04 57.69 -35.80
CA THR A 324 -14.12 57.00 -36.76
C THR A 324 -13.31 55.96 -35.91
N THR A 325 -12.29 55.17 -36.32
CA THR A 325 -11.39 55.07 -37.49
C THR A 325 -10.95 53.60 -37.70
N THR A 326 -10.48 53.23 -38.90
CA THR A 326 -9.98 51.90 -39.33
C THR A 326 -9.50 52.00 -40.81
N PRO A 327 -9.06 50.96 -41.55
CA PRO A 327 -8.57 49.60 -41.22
C PRO A 327 -7.08 49.44 -41.71
N LEU A 328 -6.50 48.42 -42.40
CA LEU A 328 -6.88 47.09 -42.95
C LEU A 328 -5.60 46.24 -43.27
N PRO A 329 -5.62 44.89 -43.17
CA PRO A 329 -4.59 43.95 -43.72
C PRO A 329 -5.03 43.41 -45.13
N PRO A 330 -4.61 42.25 -45.72
CA PRO A 330 -3.58 41.24 -45.37
C PRO A 330 -2.69 40.69 -46.55
N ALA A 331 -1.85 39.68 -46.24
CA ALA A 331 -1.46 38.50 -47.06
C ALA A 331 -0.32 38.53 -48.15
N THR A 332 0.58 37.52 -48.01
CA THR A 332 1.34 36.74 -49.03
C THR A 332 2.27 37.40 -50.07
N THR A 333 3.55 36.97 -50.10
CA THR A 333 4.23 36.32 -51.27
C THR A 333 5.69 35.90 -50.93
N SER A 334 6.35 35.14 -51.81
CA SER A 334 7.78 34.76 -51.78
C SER A 334 8.29 34.65 -53.23
N PRO A 335 9.53 35.10 -53.55
CA PRO A 335 10.59 34.14 -53.90
C PRO A 335 12.06 34.60 -53.58
N VAL A 336 13.02 33.77 -54.00
CA VAL A 336 14.48 33.85 -53.83
C VAL A 336 15.15 34.82 -54.82
N PRO A 337 16.35 35.36 -54.49
CA PRO A 337 17.43 35.37 -55.48
C PRO A 337 18.82 34.94 -54.93
N THR A 338 19.60 34.30 -55.81
CA THR A 338 21.03 33.93 -55.63
C THR A 338 21.96 34.97 -56.25
N THR A 339 23.26 34.95 -55.93
CA THR A 339 24.44 34.93 -56.88
C THR A 339 25.72 35.49 -56.22
N ALA A 340 26.89 35.02 -56.68
CA ALA A 340 28.21 35.20 -56.06
C ALA A 340 29.06 36.38 -56.60
N THR A 341 30.15 36.71 -55.90
CA THR A 341 31.48 36.97 -56.52
C THR A 341 32.65 36.58 -55.57
N THR A 342 33.77 36.09 -56.15
CA THR A 342 35.08 35.71 -55.55
C THR A 342 36.10 36.89 -55.61
N PRO A 343 37.42 36.81 -55.24
CA PRO A 343 38.39 35.70 -54.98
C PRO A 343 39.03 35.68 -53.55
N ILE A 344 39.75 34.66 -53.03
CA ILE A 344 40.91 33.82 -53.48
C ILE A 344 42.23 34.63 -53.55
N THR A 345 43.41 34.19 -53.10
CA THR A 345 43.90 32.85 -52.63
C THR A 345 44.16 32.85 -51.08
N THR A 346 45.16 32.27 -50.38
CA THR A 346 46.43 31.48 -50.55
C THR A 346 46.75 30.84 -49.17
N THR A 347 47.44 29.71 -48.91
CA THR A 347 48.19 28.70 -49.71
C THR A 347 48.23 27.33 -48.96
N LEU A 348 48.50 26.24 -49.67
CA LEU A 348 48.87 24.87 -49.20
C LEU A 348 49.58 24.17 -50.41
N PRO A 349 50.16 22.94 -50.37
CA PRO A 349 50.57 22.04 -49.28
C PRO A 349 52.15 21.92 -49.18
N THR A 350 52.91 20.82 -48.94
CA THR A 350 52.74 19.34 -49.01
C THR A 350 53.91 18.58 -48.33
N THR A 351 53.88 17.23 -48.33
CA THR A 351 55.00 16.25 -48.11
C THR A 351 55.58 16.08 -46.68
N THR A 352 56.00 14.90 -46.20
CA THR A 352 55.93 13.49 -46.70
C THR A 352 56.01 12.49 -45.52
N SER A 353 55.61 11.23 -45.75
CA SER A 353 56.01 10.06 -44.94
C SER A 353 57.14 9.29 -45.66
N PRO A 354 58.09 8.64 -44.95
CA PRO A 354 58.01 7.16 -44.85
C PRO A 354 58.61 6.49 -43.57
N THR A 355 57.85 5.53 -43.02
CA THR A 355 58.26 4.12 -42.73
C THR A 355 59.30 3.75 -41.64
N THR A 356 58.88 2.86 -40.70
CA THR A 356 59.67 2.01 -39.74
C THR A 356 60.45 2.75 -38.62
N THR A 357 60.73 2.20 -37.43
CA THR A 357 61.07 0.81 -36.97
C THR A 357 60.34 0.40 -35.64
N PRO A 358 60.66 -0.71 -34.89
CA PRO A 358 59.66 -1.44 -34.08
C PRO A 358 59.71 -1.28 -32.54
N VAL A 359 58.81 -2.01 -31.88
CA VAL A 359 58.62 -2.19 -30.42
C VAL A 359 59.84 -2.74 -29.68
N PRO A 360 60.16 -2.20 -28.48
CA PRO A 360 60.66 -2.96 -27.35
C PRO A 360 59.66 -2.99 -26.17
N THR A 361 59.85 -3.93 -25.25
CA THR A 361 58.89 -4.33 -24.22
C THR A 361 58.80 -3.39 -23.00
N LEU A 362 57.60 -3.38 -22.41
CA LEU A 362 57.25 -3.25 -20.99
C LEU A 362 58.33 -2.71 -20.03
N ASN A 363 58.02 -1.59 -19.36
CA ASN A 363 58.65 -1.28 -18.06
C ASN A 363 57.62 -0.73 -17.08
N THR A 364 57.57 -1.30 -15.88
CA THR A 364 56.40 -1.19 -14.98
C THR A 364 56.67 -0.21 -13.84
N THR A 365 56.08 0.99 -13.89
CA THR A 365 55.96 1.88 -12.71
C THR A 365 54.71 2.74 -12.81
N SER A 366 53.80 2.60 -11.84
CA SER A 366 52.56 3.37 -11.78
C SER A 366 52.75 4.68 -11.02
N PRO A 367 52.40 5.85 -11.60
CA PRO A 367 52.11 7.04 -10.83
C PRO A 367 50.66 6.96 -10.32
N THR A 368 50.48 6.63 -9.05
CA THR A 368 49.15 6.44 -8.43
C THR A 368 48.40 7.76 -8.26
N THR A 369 47.85 8.30 -9.35
CA THR A 369 46.93 9.45 -9.30
C THR A 369 45.59 9.00 -8.75
N THR A 370 45.34 9.25 -7.47
CA THR A 370 44.03 9.07 -6.83
C THR A 370 43.05 10.15 -7.32
N THR A 371 42.58 10.02 -8.57
CA THR A 371 41.43 10.78 -9.05
C THR A 371 40.20 10.38 -8.24
N SER A 372 39.57 11.35 -7.58
CA SER A 372 38.27 11.17 -6.94
C SER A 372 37.25 10.63 -7.96
N PRO A 373 36.31 9.75 -7.56
CA PRO A 373 35.28 9.28 -8.48
C PRO A 373 34.49 10.47 -9.04
N PRO A 374 34.17 10.49 -10.34
CA PRO A 374 33.51 11.64 -10.98
C PRO A 374 32.17 11.97 -10.31
N SER A 375 32.14 13.12 -9.65
CA SER A 375 30.98 13.62 -8.91
C SER A 375 29.93 14.21 -9.87
N CYS A 376 28.69 13.74 -9.76
CA CYS A 376 27.57 14.34 -10.47
C CYS A 376 27.30 15.75 -9.95
N ALA A 377 27.24 16.74 -10.86
CA ALA A 377 26.98 18.14 -10.51
C ALA A 377 25.54 18.40 -10.04
N SER A 378 24.63 17.45 -10.28
CA SER A 378 23.23 17.48 -9.85
C SER A 378 22.94 16.30 -8.90
N PRO A 379 21.95 16.43 -8.00
CA PRO A 379 21.37 15.27 -7.30
C PRO A 379 20.94 14.20 -8.31
N ARG A 380 21.07 12.92 -7.95
CA ARG A 380 20.52 11.83 -8.77
C ARG A 380 19.01 11.90 -8.71
N VAL A 381 18.32 11.78 -9.84
CA VAL A 381 16.85 11.75 -9.89
C VAL A 381 16.43 10.55 -10.72
N ARG A 382 15.56 9.71 -10.15
CA ARG A 382 14.92 8.60 -10.86
C ARG A 382 13.69 9.14 -11.61
N VAL A 383 13.71 9.00 -12.93
CA VAL A 383 12.65 9.41 -13.86
C VAL A 383 11.91 8.19 -14.41
N SER A 384 10.71 8.39 -14.98
CA SER A 384 10.02 7.34 -15.75
C SER A 384 10.87 6.99 -16.97
N TRP A 385 11.01 5.70 -17.27
CA TRP A 385 11.61 5.24 -18.53
C TRP A 385 11.04 5.97 -19.75
N GLN A 386 9.75 6.28 -19.74
CA GLN A 386 9.05 6.89 -20.87
C GLN A 386 9.34 8.37 -21.06
N VAL A 387 9.80 9.09 -20.02
CA VAL A 387 10.20 10.52 -20.12
C VAL A 387 11.72 10.71 -20.32
N MET A 388 12.51 9.63 -20.22
CA MET A 388 13.93 9.66 -20.59
C MET A 388 14.11 10.04 -22.07
N THR A 389 15.24 10.69 -22.38
CA THR A 389 15.70 10.83 -23.78
C THR A 389 16.25 9.50 -24.30
N ASN A 390 16.34 9.34 -25.62
CA ASN A 390 16.86 8.11 -26.23
C ASN A 390 18.34 7.87 -25.88
N GLU A 391 19.11 8.95 -25.71
CA GLU A 391 20.50 8.94 -25.30
C GLU A 391 20.63 8.45 -23.85
N ALA A 392 19.77 8.92 -22.95
CA ALA A 392 19.73 8.48 -21.56
C ALA A 392 19.33 6.99 -21.44
N ARG A 393 18.35 6.53 -22.25
CA ARG A 393 18.00 5.10 -22.36
C ARG A 393 19.20 4.28 -22.84
N LEU A 394 19.83 4.68 -23.94
CA LEU A 394 20.97 3.97 -24.52
C LEU A 394 22.16 3.88 -23.54
N VAL A 395 22.46 4.96 -22.80
CA VAL A 395 23.50 4.94 -21.75
C VAL A 395 23.15 3.98 -20.62
N TYR A 396 21.87 3.88 -20.20
CA TYR A 396 21.45 2.92 -19.18
C TYR A 396 21.56 1.45 -19.66
N VAL A 397 21.10 1.13 -20.88
CA VAL A 397 21.21 -0.25 -21.41
C VAL A 397 22.67 -0.65 -21.62
N ASN A 398 23.50 0.28 -22.12
CA ASN A 398 24.94 0.06 -22.26
C ASN A 398 25.66 -0.09 -20.91
N ALA A 399 25.19 0.59 -19.85
CA ALA A 399 25.72 0.40 -18.49
C ALA A 399 25.43 -1.00 -17.95
N ILE A 400 24.26 -1.56 -18.27
CA ILE A 400 23.90 -2.95 -17.92
C ILE A 400 24.82 -3.94 -18.66
N ALA A 401 24.98 -3.79 -19.98
CA ALA A 401 25.88 -4.65 -20.76
C ALA A 401 27.33 -4.59 -20.24
N ALA A 402 27.87 -3.39 -19.99
CA ALA A 402 29.20 -3.21 -19.42
C ALA A 402 29.34 -3.82 -18.00
N ALA A 403 28.29 -3.79 -17.18
CA ALA A 403 28.28 -4.47 -15.90
C ALA A 403 28.21 -6.00 -16.02
N MET A 404 27.57 -6.52 -17.07
CA MET A 404 27.56 -7.96 -17.37
C MET A 404 28.94 -8.42 -17.87
N ASP A 405 29.53 -7.72 -18.85
CA ASP A 405 30.88 -7.98 -19.38
C ASP A 405 31.96 -7.96 -18.29
N ALA A 406 31.86 -7.05 -17.32
CA ALA A 406 32.80 -6.95 -16.21
C ALA A 406 32.60 -8.03 -15.12
N GLY A 407 31.67 -8.98 -15.31
CA GLY A 407 31.25 -9.97 -14.28
C GLY A 407 30.57 -9.33 -13.06
N HIS A 408 30.38 -8.02 -13.08
CA HIS A 408 29.86 -7.21 -11.99
C HIS A 408 28.39 -7.52 -11.71
N TYR A 409 27.58 -7.66 -12.77
CA TYR A 409 26.17 -8.05 -12.71
C TYR A 409 26.01 -9.47 -12.13
N ALA A 410 26.87 -10.42 -12.55
CA ALA A 410 26.86 -11.79 -12.02
C ALA A 410 27.21 -11.81 -10.52
N SER A 411 28.28 -11.11 -10.10
CA SER A 411 28.64 -10.97 -8.68
C SER A 411 27.52 -10.32 -7.84
N PHE A 412 26.78 -9.38 -8.43
CA PHE A 412 25.59 -8.79 -7.81
C PHE A 412 24.50 -9.85 -7.62
N VAL A 413 24.10 -10.53 -8.71
CA VAL A 413 23.02 -11.55 -8.71
C VAL A 413 23.30 -12.64 -7.68
N THR A 414 24.53 -13.16 -7.63
CA THR A 414 24.94 -14.14 -6.62
C THR A 414 24.80 -13.58 -5.20
N THR A 415 25.14 -12.31 -4.96
CA THR A 415 25.02 -11.69 -3.63
C THR A 415 23.57 -11.52 -3.22
N PHE A 416 22.67 -11.13 -4.14
CA PHE A 416 21.23 -11.05 -3.87
C PHE A 416 20.65 -12.44 -3.57
N ALA A 417 20.93 -13.43 -4.41
CA ALA A 417 20.45 -14.80 -4.29
C ALA A 417 20.82 -15.46 -2.94
N LEU A 418 22.01 -15.15 -2.41
CA LEU A 418 22.47 -15.64 -1.11
C LEU A 418 21.81 -14.95 0.10
N ASN A 419 21.31 -13.72 -0.05
CA ASN A 419 20.89 -12.87 1.08
C ASN A 419 19.40 -12.49 1.08
N ASN A 420 18.66 -12.68 -0.02
CA ASN A 420 17.23 -12.35 -0.18
C ASN A 420 16.86 -10.91 0.25
N LYS A 421 17.79 -9.96 0.08
CA LYS A 421 17.63 -8.55 0.50
C LYS A 421 18.04 -7.62 -0.64
N ALA A 422 17.24 -6.58 -0.87
CA ALA A 422 17.57 -5.52 -1.82
C ALA A 422 18.83 -4.78 -1.36
N ALA A 423 19.84 -4.72 -2.22
CA ALA A 423 21.13 -4.12 -1.92
C ALA A 423 21.48 -3.12 -3.04
N PHE A 424 21.52 -1.83 -2.73
CA PHE A 424 21.71 -0.77 -3.74
C PHE A 424 23.15 -0.22 -3.73
N GLY A 425 24.09 -1.08 -4.14
CA GLY A 425 25.53 -0.78 -4.09
C GLY A 425 26.02 0.06 -5.26
N SER A 426 26.91 1.03 -4.97
CA SER A 426 27.54 1.88 -5.97
C SER A 426 28.96 1.42 -6.28
N SER A 427 29.20 0.82 -7.45
CA SER A 427 30.54 0.73 -8.03
C SER A 427 30.69 1.67 -9.23
N THR A 428 31.92 2.04 -9.54
CA THR A 428 32.23 2.91 -10.68
C THR A 428 32.47 2.07 -11.94
N LEU A 429 31.42 1.86 -12.74
CA LEU A 429 31.51 1.23 -14.08
C LEU A 429 32.33 2.04 -15.10
N GLY A 430 32.77 3.25 -14.75
CA GLY A 430 33.55 4.17 -15.57
C GLY A 430 32.94 5.59 -15.59
N PRO A 431 33.68 6.61 -16.06
CA PRO A 431 33.21 8.00 -16.01
C PRO A 431 31.89 8.26 -16.75
N SER A 432 31.69 7.59 -17.89
CA SER A 432 30.47 7.71 -18.71
C SER A 432 29.19 7.26 -17.99
N PHE A 433 29.32 6.43 -16.95
CA PHE A 433 28.20 5.87 -16.20
C PHE A 433 28.02 6.51 -14.81
N ALA A 434 28.87 7.47 -14.45
CA ALA A 434 28.93 8.06 -13.11
C ALA A 434 27.57 8.55 -12.59
N CYS A 435 26.75 9.12 -13.47
CA CYS A 435 25.45 9.73 -13.15
C CYS A 435 24.24 8.93 -13.64
N VAL A 436 24.44 7.67 -14.02
CA VAL A 436 23.32 6.76 -14.31
C VAL A 436 22.49 6.54 -13.05
N THR A 437 21.18 6.49 -13.24
CA THR A 437 20.17 6.15 -12.24
C THR A 437 19.27 5.08 -12.80
N VAL A 438 18.77 4.17 -11.95
CA VAL A 438 17.73 3.21 -12.35
C VAL A 438 16.43 3.98 -12.62
N PRO A 439 15.90 3.99 -13.84
CA PRO A 439 14.61 4.60 -14.13
C PRO A 439 13.49 3.73 -13.56
N TYR A 440 12.38 4.34 -13.15
CA TYR A 440 11.21 3.55 -12.77
C TYR A 440 10.36 3.20 -13.99
N TRP A 441 9.71 2.05 -13.91
CA TRP A 441 8.76 1.59 -14.92
C TRP A 441 7.36 2.14 -14.60
N ASP A 442 6.85 3.08 -15.40
CA ASP A 442 5.50 3.64 -15.27
C ASP A 442 4.41 2.68 -15.81
N VAL A 443 4.38 1.50 -15.20
CA VAL A 443 3.41 0.42 -15.46
C VAL A 443 1.96 0.87 -15.24
N ALA A 444 1.74 1.92 -14.44
CA ALA A 444 0.43 2.51 -14.20
C ALA A 444 -0.09 3.28 -15.43
N SER A 445 0.77 4.11 -16.06
CA SER A 445 0.42 4.77 -17.32
C SER A 445 0.26 3.77 -18.47
N GLU A 446 1.05 2.70 -18.50
CA GLU A 446 0.94 1.63 -19.52
C GLU A 446 -0.33 0.80 -19.36
N ALA A 447 -0.73 0.48 -18.12
CA ALA A 447 -2.01 -0.13 -17.82
C ALA A 447 -3.18 0.75 -18.30
N ASN A 448 -3.07 2.08 -18.17
CA ASN A 448 -4.06 3.02 -18.71
C ASN A 448 -4.08 3.00 -20.24
N ALA A 449 -2.92 2.97 -20.92
CA ALA A 449 -2.84 2.87 -22.38
C ALA A 449 -3.49 1.58 -22.90
N TRP A 450 -3.28 0.46 -22.20
CA TRP A 450 -3.92 -0.82 -22.47
C TRP A 450 -5.45 -0.79 -22.22
N VAL A 451 -5.91 -0.20 -21.12
CA VAL A 451 -7.34 0.04 -20.84
C VAL A 451 -7.99 0.91 -21.92
N ALA A 452 -7.30 1.94 -22.38
CA ALA A 452 -7.70 2.80 -23.49
C ALA A 452 -7.56 2.15 -24.90
N ALA A 453 -7.16 0.87 -24.97
CA ALA A 453 -6.98 0.09 -26.20
C ALA A 453 -5.93 0.64 -27.19
N GLN A 454 -4.94 1.39 -26.69
CA GLN A 454 -3.85 1.97 -27.48
C GLN A 454 -2.75 0.94 -27.81
N CYS A 455 -2.68 -0.12 -27.01
CA CYS A 455 -1.75 -1.25 -27.12
C CYS A 455 -2.44 -2.51 -26.54
N ARG A 456 -1.99 -3.72 -26.91
CA ARG A 456 -2.73 -4.98 -26.69
C ARG A 456 -2.03 -5.98 -25.78
N SER A 457 -0.75 -5.77 -25.47
CA SER A 457 0.06 -6.65 -24.62
C SER A 457 1.22 -5.92 -23.95
N VAL A 458 1.90 -6.59 -23.02
CA VAL A 458 3.05 -6.04 -22.30
C VAL A 458 4.18 -5.64 -23.27
N ASP A 459 4.59 -6.53 -24.20
CA ASP A 459 5.60 -6.23 -25.22
C ASP A 459 5.20 -5.07 -26.15
N GLU A 460 3.92 -4.75 -26.31
CA GLU A 460 3.45 -3.62 -27.13
C GLU A 460 3.43 -2.30 -26.33
N CYS A 461 2.87 -2.32 -25.11
CA CYS A 461 2.73 -1.13 -24.25
C CYS A 461 4.06 -0.70 -23.61
N ALA A 462 4.88 -1.66 -23.17
CA ALA A 462 6.03 -1.43 -22.31
C ALA A 462 7.33 -1.38 -23.11
N GLU A 463 7.69 -0.20 -23.62
CA GLU A 463 8.89 -0.03 -24.47
C GLU A 463 10.18 -0.48 -23.77
N ILE A 464 10.27 -0.26 -22.45
CA ILE A 464 11.36 -0.75 -21.60
C ILE A 464 11.60 -2.27 -21.72
N THR A 465 10.54 -3.07 -21.89
CA THR A 465 10.69 -4.52 -21.98
C THR A 465 11.42 -4.94 -23.25
N ARG A 466 11.22 -4.19 -24.35
CA ARG A 466 11.91 -4.37 -25.63
C ARG A 466 13.35 -3.85 -25.57
N ALA A 467 13.56 -2.68 -24.95
CA ALA A 467 14.88 -2.07 -24.80
C ALA A 467 15.82 -2.86 -23.86
N LEU A 468 15.26 -3.63 -22.92
CA LEU A 468 15.99 -4.55 -22.06
C LEU A 468 15.95 -5.99 -22.60
N GLY A 469 16.17 -6.17 -23.91
CA GLY A 469 16.33 -7.48 -24.58
C GLY A 469 15.08 -8.16 -25.11
N GLY A 470 13.87 -7.65 -24.83
CA GLY A 470 12.62 -8.16 -25.41
C GLY A 470 12.29 -9.62 -25.07
N VAL A 471 11.49 -10.26 -25.93
CA VAL A 471 11.05 -11.66 -25.80
C VAL A 471 11.04 -12.41 -27.15
N ARG A 472 11.72 -11.85 -28.15
CA ARG A 472 11.63 -12.26 -29.56
C ARG A 472 12.81 -13.11 -29.99
N ASP A 473 13.99 -12.69 -29.57
CA ASP A 473 15.29 -13.28 -29.90
C ASP A 473 15.65 -14.41 -28.92
N GLY A 474 16.67 -15.21 -29.26
CA GLY A 474 17.06 -16.40 -28.51
C GLY A 474 16.21 -17.64 -28.79
N VAL A 475 16.42 -18.70 -28.01
CA VAL A 475 16.01 -20.09 -28.34
C VAL A 475 15.07 -20.72 -27.30
N ILE A 476 14.14 -21.56 -27.74
CA ILE A 476 13.26 -22.39 -26.90
C ILE A 476 13.83 -23.82 -26.87
N GLY A 477 13.65 -24.54 -25.76
CA GLY A 477 14.20 -25.90 -25.60
C GLY A 477 15.66 -25.94 -25.17
N SER A 478 16.23 -24.80 -24.77
CA SER A 478 17.59 -24.76 -24.23
C SER A 478 17.65 -25.36 -22.82
N ASN A 479 18.51 -26.35 -22.64
CA ASN A 479 18.86 -26.90 -21.33
C ASN A 479 20.00 -26.10 -20.65
N ALA A 480 20.43 -24.99 -21.26
CA ALA A 480 21.40 -24.08 -20.65
C ALA A 480 20.85 -23.55 -19.31
N SER A 481 21.72 -23.53 -18.30
CA SER A 481 21.34 -23.24 -16.92
C SER A 481 22.06 -21.97 -16.48
N LEU A 482 21.29 -20.94 -16.10
CA LEU A 482 21.83 -19.65 -15.71
C LEU A 482 21.70 -19.50 -14.18
N PHE A 483 22.81 -19.42 -13.45
CA PHE A 483 22.87 -19.48 -11.99
C PHE A 483 22.14 -20.71 -11.40
N GLY A 484 22.23 -21.85 -12.09
CA GLY A 484 21.55 -23.10 -11.73
C GLY A 484 20.09 -23.21 -12.15
N PHE A 485 19.53 -22.21 -12.86
CA PHE A 485 18.15 -22.19 -13.33
C PHE A 485 18.07 -22.44 -14.85
N ALA A 486 17.68 -23.67 -15.21
CA ALA A 486 17.33 -24.04 -16.59
C ALA A 486 15.81 -24.07 -16.80
N ARG A 487 15.34 -23.52 -17.92
CA ARG A 487 13.92 -23.45 -18.30
C ARG A 487 13.72 -23.74 -19.80
N PRO A 488 13.87 -25.00 -20.25
CA PRO A 488 13.68 -25.38 -21.65
C PRO A 488 12.23 -25.20 -22.13
N ASP A 489 11.26 -25.07 -21.22
CA ASP A 489 9.88 -24.72 -21.49
C ASP A 489 9.67 -23.24 -21.92
N LEU A 490 10.69 -22.39 -21.72
CA LEU A 490 10.68 -20.98 -22.05
C LEU A 490 11.66 -20.64 -23.18
N ARG A 491 11.63 -19.40 -23.66
CA ARG A 491 12.69 -18.85 -24.51
C ARG A 491 13.80 -18.32 -23.61
N CYS A 492 15.01 -18.83 -23.78
CA CYS A 492 16.21 -18.21 -23.27
C CYS A 492 16.57 -17.08 -24.24
N VAL A 493 16.35 -15.83 -23.82
CA VAL A 493 16.43 -14.63 -24.67
C VAL A 493 17.83 -14.04 -24.64
N ASP A 494 18.40 -13.81 -25.82
CA ASP A 494 19.74 -13.24 -26.05
C ASP A 494 19.67 -11.82 -26.68
N GLY A 495 18.50 -11.18 -26.72
CA GLY A 495 18.39 -9.79 -27.16
C GLY A 495 19.17 -8.84 -26.23
N PHE A 496 19.90 -7.87 -26.81
CA PHE A 496 20.74 -6.92 -26.06
C PHE A 496 19.96 -6.18 -24.95
N PRO A 497 20.46 -6.13 -23.70
CA PRO A 497 21.82 -6.46 -23.26
C PRO A 497 22.03 -7.92 -22.78
N LEU A 498 21.04 -8.79 -22.90
CA LEU A 498 21.01 -10.10 -22.22
C LEU A 498 22.06 -11.08 -22.74
N ASN A 499 22.52 -10.93 -23.98
CA ASN A 499 23.66 -11.68 -24.55
C ASN A 499 24.99 -11.46 -23.81
N HIS A 500 25.08 -10.47 -22.91
CA HIS A 500 26.27 -10.24 -22.09
C HIS A 500 26.22 -10.98 -20.75
N LEU A 501 25.04 -11.45 -20.30
CA LEU A 501 24.90 -12.19 -19.05
C LEU A 501 25.13 -13.70 -19.28
N CYS A 502 26.39 -14.11 -19.20
CA CYS A 502 26.81 -15.49 -19.40
C CYS A 502 27.04 -16.26 -18.08
N ASP A 503 26.58 -17.52 -18.02
CA ASP A 503 27.01 -18.53 -17.05
C ASP A 503 27.47 -19.79 -17.81
N GLY A 504 28.77 -20.10 -17.77
CA GLY A 504 29.36 -21.05 -18.73
C GLY A 504 29.09 -20.62 -20.18
N ASP A 505 28.58 -21.54 -21.00
CA ASP A 505 28.18 -21.29 -22.39
C ASP A 505 26.79 -20.59 -22.51
N ALA A 506 26.12 -20.29 -21.40
CA ALA A 506 24.72 -19.82 -21.36
C ALA A 506 24.61 -18.28 -21.29
N CYS A 507 24.66 -17.60 -22.44
CA CYS A 507 24.53 -16.13 -22.54
C CYS A 507 23.09 -15.67 -22.87
N CYS A 508 22.10 -16.04 -22.04
CA CYS A 508 20.69 -15.69 -22.26
C CYS A 508 19.83 -15.79 -20.99
N VAL A 509 18.73 -15.03 -20.92
CA VAL A 509 17.79 -15.04 -19.77
C VAL A 509 16.45 -15.71 -20.13
N PRO A 510 15.99 -16.73 -19.39
CA PRO A 510 14.68 -17.33 -19.63
C PRO A 510 13.50 -16.39 -19.33
N ARG A 511 12.71 -16.05 -20.34
CA ARG A 511 11.53 -15.15 -20.23
C ARG A 511 10.23 -15.81 -20.67
N ALA A 512 9.11 -15.34 -20.12
CA ALA A 512 7.77 -15.65 -20.63
C ALA A 512 7.42 -14.75 -21.83
N ASP A 513 6.44 -15.16 -22.65
CA ASP A 513 6.10 -14.43 -23.88
C ASP A 513 5.16 -13.24 -23.65
N TRP A 514 5.76 -12.11 -23.28
CA TRP A 514 5.10 -10.81 -23.05
C TRP A 514 4.33 -10.25 -24.25
N ARG A 515 4.48 -10.81 -25.46
CA ARG A 515 3.63 -10.48 -26.63
C ARG A 515 2.20 -10.98 -26.43
N THR A 516 2.03 -12.05 -25.65
CA THR A 516 0.73 -12.62 -25.33
C THR A 516 0.14 -12.05 -24.04
N SER A 517 0.97 -11.81 -23.01
CA SER A 517 0.58 -11.27 -21.70
C SER A 517 -0.33 -10.05 -21.78
N LYS A 518 -1.37 -10.04 -20.95
CA LYS A 518 -2.33 -8.94 -20.77
C LYS A 518 -2.08 -8.29 -19.42
N TYR A 519 -2.48 -7.04 -19.23
CA TYR A 519 -2.25 -6.38 -17.95
C TYR A 519 -3.08 -7.02 -16.83
N ILE A 520 -2.48 -7.05 -15.64
CA ILE A 520 -3.15 -7.39 -14.37
C ILE A 520 -3.82 -6.13 -13.82
N ALA A 521 -4.83 -6.28 -12.96
CA ALA A 521 -5.53 -5.12 -12.42
C ALA A 521 -4.77 -4.47 -11.24
N GLU A 522 -3.90 -5.21 -10.56
CA GLU A 522 -3.09 -4.75 -9.43
C GLU A 522 -2.23 -3.52 -9.74
N VAL A 523 -1.77 -3.36 -10.98
CA VAL A 523 -0.99 -2.20 -11.45
C VAL A 523 -1.84 -1.02 -11.94
N SER A 524 -3.18 -1.13 -11.91
CA SER A 524 -4.07 -0.02 -12.27
C SER A 524 -4.10 1.06 -11.18
N PRO A 525 -4.25 2.36 -11.52
CA PRO A 525 -4.20 3.43 -10.52
C PRO A 525 -5.17 3.28 -9.32
N PRO A 526 -6.41 2.75 -9.47
CA PRO A 526 -7.30 2.52 -8.33
C PRO A 526 -6.82 1.42 -7.37
N LEU A 527 -6.14 0.37 -7.85
CA LEU A 527 -5.57 -0.67 -6.99
C LEU A 527 -4.24 -0.22 -6.39
N LEU A 528 -3.40 0.51 -7.13
CA LEU A 528 -2.21 1.16 -6.56
C LEU A 528 -2.59 2.14 -5.44
N LYS A 529 -3.66 2.94 -5.62
CA LYS A 529 -4.24 3.78 -4.56
C LYS A 529 -4.60 2.97 -3.31
N HIS A 530 -5.21 1.80 -3.50
CA HIS A 530 -5.63 0.91 -2.41
C HIS A 530 -4.47 0.23 -1.66
N PHE A 531 -3.36 -0.08 -2.33
CA PHE A 531 -2.16 -0.56 -1.68
C PHE A 531 -1.41 0.57 -0.95
N LEU A 532 -1.31 1.75 -1.57
CA LEU A 532 -0.64 2.94 -1.00
C LEU A 532 -1.30 3.46 0.29
N PHE A 533 -2.61 3.69 0.28
CA PHE A 533 -3.31 4.37 1.38
C PHE A 533 -3.95 3.39 2.37
N ARG A 534 -3.19 2.37 2.77
CA ARG A 534 -3.47 1.59 3.97
C ARG A 534 -3.14 2.43 5.22
N ARG A 535 -3.91 2.24 6.30
CA ARG A 535 -3.93 3.13 7.50
C ARG A 535 -2.55 3.34 8.17
N SER A 536 -1.72 2.30 8.18
CA SER A 536 -0.33 2.32 8.67
C SER A 536 0.66 1.92 7.57
N THR A 537 1.91 2.37 7.69
CA THR A 537 2.99 2.00 6.76
C THR A 537 3.23 0.50 6.76
N GLU A 538 3.10 -0.18 7.89
CA GLU A 538 3.15 -1.65 8.00
C GLU A 538 2.18 -2.35 7.04
N ASN A 539 0.91 -1.92 7.05
CA ASN A 539 -0.12 -2.49 6.19
C ASN A 539 0.08 -2.13 4.72
N MET A 540 0.77 -1.03 4.41
CA MET A 540 1.17 -0.68 3.04
C MET A 540 2.35 -1.55 2.58
N THR A 541 3.43 -1.64 3.36
CA THR A 541 4.60 -2.50 3.10
C THR A 541 4.17 -3.95 2.89
N LEU A 542 3.39 -4.51 3.82
CA LEU A 542 2.86 -5.87 3.73
C LEU A 542 1.98 -6.06 2.48
N ALA A 543 1.15 -5.07 2.10
CA ALA A 543 0.34 -5.14 0.89
C ALA A 543 1.18 -5.06 -0.40
N LEU A 544 2.26 -4.28 -0.42
CA LEU A 544 3.21 -4.29 -1.55
C LEU A 544 3.92 -5.65 -1.63
N GLU A 545 4.50 -6.12 -0.53
CA GLU A 545 5.30 -7.35 -0.47
C GLU A 545 4.50 -8.65 -0.67
N THR A 546 3.22 -8.69 -0.28
CA THR A 546 2.39 -9.92 -0.35
C THR A 546 1.29 -9.89 -1.40
N ALA A 547 0.96 -8.73 -1.99
CA ALA A 547 0.00 -8.65 -3.09
C ALA A 547 0.62 -8.09 -4.37
N LEU A 548 1.10 -6.83 -4.39
CA LEU A 548 1.54 -6.19 -5.64
C LEU A 548 2.82 -6.82 -6.21
N VAL A 549 3.88 -6.94 -5.42
CA VAL A 549 5.18 -7.42 -5.86
C VAL A 549 5.10 -8.88 -6.34
N PRO A 550 4.50 -9.85 -5.62
CA PRO A 550 4.37 -11.22 -6.10
C PRO A 550 3.44 -11.33 -7.32
N ALA A 551 2.40 -10.49 -7.41
CA ALA A 551 1.54 -10.45 -8.58
C ALA A 551 2.31 -10.04 -9.84
N VAL A 552 3.13 -8.98 -9.78
CA VAL A 552 3.96 -8.55 -10.91
C VAL A 552 5.03 -9.59 -11.27
N HIS A 553 5.64 -10.26 -10.28
CA HIS A 553 6.64 -11.31 -10.56
C HIS A 553 6.00 -12.55 -11.23
N LEU A 554 4.83 -13.01 -10.78
CA LEU A 554 4.11 -14.11 -11.45
C LEU A 554 3.62 -13.73 -12.86
N TRP A 555 3.16 -12.49 -13.03
CA TRP A 555 2.67 -11.96 -14.30
C TRP A 555 3.75 -11.89 -15.38
N LEU A 556 4.96 -11.47 -15.01
CA LEU A 556 6.10 -11.43 -15.92
C LEU A 556 6.73 -12.82 -16.17
N GLY A 557 6.57 -13.78 -15.25
CA GLY A 557 7.03 -15.15 -15.46
C GLY A 557 8.55 -15.26 -15.58
N GLY A 558 9.05 -16.21 -16.36
CA GLY A 558 10.50 -16.31 -16.63
C GLY A 558 11.37 -16.55 -15.39
N ALA A 559 12.57 -15.98 -15.43
CA ALA A 559 13.44 -15.79 -14.26
C ALA A 559 12.81 -14.86 -13.21
N ILE A 560 12.00 -13.88 -13.63
CA ILE A 560 11.33 -12.93 -12.72
C ILE A 560 10.41 -13.67 -11.72
N ALA A 561 9.70 -14.71 -12.12
CA ALA A 561 8.85 -15.47 -11.18
C ALA A 561 9.63 -16.25 -10.09
N ASN A 562 10.95 -16.41 -10.21
CA ASN A 562 11.80 -17.06 -9.22
C ASN A 562 12.28 -16.02 -8.19
N LYS A 563 11.83 -16.14 -6.93
CA LYS A 563 12.14 -15.18 -5.85
C LYS A 563 13.65 -14.93 -5.66
N THR A 564 14.46 -15.97 -5.76
CA THR A 564 15.91 -15.94 -5.54
C THR A 564 16.68 -15.36 -6.72
N LEU A 565 16.14 -15.50 -7.95
CA LEU A 565 16.82 -15.18 -9.20
C LEU A 565 16.13 -14.08 -10.03
N ALA A 566 15.07 -13.43 -9.55
CA ALA A 566 14.36 -12.40 -10.30
C ALA A 566 15.29 -11.29 -10.83
N VAL A 567 16.27 -10.90 -10.03
CA VAL A 567 17.33 -9.92 -10.33
C VAL A 567 18.27 -10.28 -11.48
N VAL A 568 18.25 -11.53 -11.97
CA VAL A 568 18.87 -11.91 -13.25
C VAL A 568 18.35 -11.03 -14.37
N ASP A 569 17.04 -10.75 -14.36
CA ASP A 569 16.38 -9.95 -15.39
C ASP A 569 16.48 -8.45 -15.07
N PRO A 570 17.14 -7.64 -15.92
CA PRO A 570 17.34 -6.22 -15.64
C PRO A 570 16.05 -5.38 -15.61
N LEU A 571 14.91 -5.92 -16.08
CA LEU A 571 13.60 -5.27 -15.93
C LEU A 571 13.20 -5.12 -14.45
N VAL A 572 13.60 -6.06 -13.59
CA VAL A 572 13.25 -6.07 -12.15
C VAL A 572 13.84 -4.86 -11.42
N TRP A 573 14.97 -4.31 -11.88
CA TRP A 573 15.50 -3.06 -11.32
C TRP A 573 14.55 -1.89 -11.51
N SER A 574 13.94 -1.80 -12.70
CA SER A 574 13.01 -0.72 -13.02
C SER A 574 11.65 -0.92 -12.33
N GLN A 575 11.27 -2.17 -12.07
CA GLN A 575 10.13 -2.52 -11.21
C GLN A 575 10.39 -2.16 -9.73
N PHE A 576 11.56 -2.49 -9.18
CA PHE A 576 11.93 -2.08 -7.81
C PHE A 576 12.01 -0.56 -7.70
N ALA A 577 12.53 0.14 -8.70
CA ALA A 577 12.47 1.60 -8.74
C ALA A 577 11.04 2.16 -8.78
N THR A 578 10.05 1.42 -9.28
CA THR A 578 8.62 1.77 -9.15
C THR A 578 8.07 1.47 -7.75
N VAL A 579 8.50 0.37 -7.11
CA VAL A 579 8.13 0.06 -5.71
C VAL A 579 8.67 1.14 -4.76
N ASP A 580 9.94 1.52 -4.89
CA ASP A 580 10.57 2.64 -4.19
C ASP A 580 9.84 3.98 -4.43
N ALA A 581 9.27 4.19 -5.63
CA ALA A 581 8.42 5.35 -5.92
C ALA A 581 7.08 5.29 -5.17
N LEU A 582 6.48 4.10 -5.02
CA LEU A 582 5.26 3.91 -4.21
C LEU A 582 5.54 4.17 -2.72
N PHE A 583 6.69 3.71 -2.19
CA PHE A 583 7.14 4.09 -0.85
C PHE A 583 7.29 5.61 -0.69
N THR A 584 7.89 6.29 -1.69
CA THR A 584 8.05 7.75 -1.71
C THR A 584 6.70 8.48 -1.69
N ILE A 585 5.69 8.00 -2.44
CA ILE A 585 4.32 8.53 -2.42
C ILE A 585 3.67 8.33 -1.04
N HIS A 586 3.77 7.12 -0.46
CA HIS A 586 3.22 6.86 0.86
C HIS A 586 3.87 7.75 1.94
N TYR A 587 5.19 7.94 1.89
CA TYR A 587 5.92 8.77 2.84
C TYR A 587 5.38 10.22 2.85
N LYS A 588 5.35 10.89 1.70
CA LYS A 588 4.83 12.27 1.55
C LYS A 588 3.37 12.41 2.01
N CYS A 589 2.54 11.41 1.69
CA CYS A 589 1.10 11.49 1.92
C CYS A 589 0.62 11.03 3.30
N VAL A 590 1.38 10.16 3.99
CA VAL A 590 0.92 9.43 5.19
C VAL A 590 1.89 9.53 6.37
N VAL A 591 3.20 9.75 6.13
CA VAL A 591 4.24 9.78 7.17
C VAL A 591 4.70 11.21 7.46
N GLU A 592 5.07 11.97 6.44
CA GLU A 592 5.52 13.37 6.55
C GLU A 592 4.49 14.27 7.29
N PRO A 593 3.17 14.21 7.02
CA PRO A 593 2.17 15.07 7.68
C PRO A 593 1.83 14.69 9.13
N ARG A 594 2.64 13.84 9.77
CA ARG A 594 2.51 13.37 11.16
C ARG A 594 3.77 13.68 11.99
N ASP A 595 4.41 14.82 11.71
CA ASP A 595 5.69 15.25 12.28
C ASP A 595 6.79 14.17 12.17
N GLY A 596 6.95 13.69 10.94
CA GLY A 596 7.75 12.52 10.62
C GLY A 596 9.24 12.67 10.95
N ASN A 597 9.68 12.05 12.04
CA ASN A 597 10.90 11.23 12.01
C ASN A 597 11.07 10.30 13.23
N SER A 598 10.87 10.80 14.45
CA SER A 598 11.24 10.06 15.68
C SER A 598 10.51 8.73 15.84
N ALA A 599 9.17 8.74 15.79
CA ALA A 599 8.35 7.53 15.89
C ALA A 599 8.56 6.58 14.69
N TYR A 600 8.70 7.11 13.49
CA TYR A 600 8.93 6.33 12.26
C TYR A 600 10.27 5.58 12.29
N LEU A 601 11.36 6.28 12.63
CA LEU A 601 12.70 5.68 12.80
C LEU A 601 12.80 4.78 14.04
N ALA A 602 11.96 4.95 15.06
CA ALA A 602 11.91 4.09 16.24
C ALA A 602 11.13 2.80 15.96
N TYR A 603 10.00 2.90 15.24
CA TYR A 603 9.23 1.73 14.80
C TYR A 603 10.04 0.88 13.82
N LEU A 604 10.60 1.47 12.76
CA LEU A 604 11.43 0.73 11.80
C LEU A 604 12.77 0.25 12.40
N ARG A 605 13.16 0.71 13.61
CA ARG A 605 14.25 0.11 14.42
C ARG A 605 13.80 -1.05 15.29
N ARG A 606 12.50 -1.18 15.60
CA ARG A 606 11.97 -2.25 16.45
C ARG A 606 12.01 -3.61 15.76
N ASP A 607 11.72 -3.61 14.46
CA ASP A 607 11.81 -4.77 13.57
C ASP A 607 12.96 -4.62 12.54
N ALA A 608 14.02 -3.85 12.88
CA ALA A 608 15.18 -3.68 12.01
C ALA A 608 15.97 -4.99 11.88
N VAL A 609 15.62 -5.80 10.88
CA VAL A 609 16.46 -6.92 10.47
C VAL A 609 17.72 -6.35 9.82
N ASP A 610 18.79 -6.27 10.61
CA ASP A 610 20.13 -5.82 10.24
C ASP A 610 20.50 -6.31 8.82
N LEU A 611 20.89 -5.39 7.93
CA LEU A 611 21.27 -5.75 6.57
C LEU A 611 22.67 -6.36 6.67
N GLN A 612 22.73 -7.68 6.93
CA GLN A 612 23.97 -8.44 7.08
C GLN A 612 24.97 -8.02 6.01
N ARG A 613 25.95 -7.20 6.42
CA ARG A 613 26.94 -6.65 5.50
C ARG A 613 27.70 -7.83 4.89
N PRO A 614 27.69 -8.01 3.56
CA PRO A 614 28.27 -9.18 2.96
C PRO A 614 29.79 -9.15 3.20
N THR A 615 30.25 -10.17 3.92
CA THR A 615 31.63 -10.30 4.44
C THR A 615 32.66 -10.62 3.36
N ASN A 616 32.20 -10.96 2.15
CA ASN A 616 33.04 -11.08 0.96
C ASN A 616 33.48 -9.68 0.48
N ALA A 617 34.79 -9.44 0.46
CA ALA A 617 35.43 -8.17 0.09
C ALA A 617 34.91 -7.55 -1.22
N THR A 618 34.56 -8.36 -2.22
CA THR A 618 33.93 -7.87 -3.45
C THR A 618 32.62 -7.14 -3.11
N ALA A 619 31.68 -7.83 -2.46
CA ALA A 619 30.40 -7.26 -2.08
C ALA A 619 30.53 -6.12 -1.05
N THR A 620 31.52 -6.15 -0.15
CA THR A 620 31.79 -5.01 0.75
C THR A 620 32.21 -3.75 -0.01
N THR A 621 32.83 -3.89 -1.19
CA THR A 621 33.18 -2.77 -2.09
C THR A 621 31.95 -2.17 -2.76
N TRP A 622 30.94 -2.99 -3.11
CA TRP A 622 29.66 -2.51 -3.66
C TRP A 622 28.78 -1.83 -2.61
N PHE A 623 28.61 -2.48 -1.45
CA PHE A 623 27.59 -2.12 -0.47
C PHE A 623 28.12 -1.33 0.74
N GLY A 624 29.40 -0.98 0.77
CA GLY A 624 30.01 -0.21 1.86
C GLY A 624 29.45 1.20 2.04
N SER A 625 28.89 1.80 0.98
CA SER A 625 28.19 3.09 0.98
C SER A 625 26.71 2.99 1.35
N VAL A 626 26.16 1.78 1.49
CA VAL A 626 24.76 1.54 1.82
C VAL A 626 24.57 1.58 3.35
N PRO A 627 23.52 2.26 3.85
CA PRO A 627 23.12 2.17 5.25
C PRO A 627 22.95 0.71 5.72
N ALA A 628 23.42 0.39 6.93
CA ALA A 628 23.33 -0.97 7.47
C ALA A 628 21.92 -1.33 7.99
N GLU A 629 21.12 -0.33 8.35
CA GLU A 629 19.78 -0.52 8.87
C GLU A 629 18.73 -0.30 7.75
N PHE A 630 17.79 -1.23 7.58
CA PHE A 630 16.71 -1.12 6.58
C PHE A 630 15.90 0.19 6.71
N VAL A 631 15.68 0.67 7.94
CA VAL A 631 15.04 1.96 8.25
C VAL A 631 15.66 3.15 7.51
N GLN A 632 16.97 3.14 7.26
CA GLN A 632 17.69 4.21 6.57
C GLN A 632 17.57 4.14 5.04
N LEU A 633 16.90 3.11 4.49
CA LEU A 633 16.55 2.99 3.08
C LEU A 633 15.12 3.48 2.76
N VAL A 634 14.23 3.55 3.75
CA VAL A 634 12.80 3.86 3.52
C VAL A 634 12.54 5.37 3.42
N ASP A 635 13.36 6.21 4.07
CA ASP A 635 13.36 7.68 3.84
C ASP A 635 14.27 7.99 2.63
N THR A 636 13.67 7.97 1.43
CA THR A 636 14.38 8.23 0.17
C THR A 636 15.03 9.62 0.11
N ASN A 637 14.56 10.60 0.91
CA ASN A 637 15.18 11.93 1.00
C ASN A 637 16.55 11.92 1.69
N ARG A 638 16.91 10.82 2.37
CA ARG A 638 18.25 10.58 2.96
C ARG A 638 19.15 9.72 2.09
N LEU A 639 18.61 9.12 1.04
CA LEU A 639 19.41 8.48 0.02
C LEU A 639 19.98 9.54 -0.93
N SER A 640 21.01 9.17 -1.69
CA SER A 640 21.67 10.09 -2.63
C SER A 640 20.86 10.38 -3.91
N TYR A 641 19.57 10.02 -3.94
CA TYR A 641 18.68 10.18 -5.09
C TYR A 641 17.23 10.52 -4.71
N GLY A 642 16.58 11.35 -5.54
CA GLY A 642 15.15 11.66 -5.47
C GLY A 642 14.36 11.09 -6.65
N TYR A 643 13.10 11.53 -6.79
CA TYR A 643 12.15 11.08 -7.82
C TYR A 643 11.50 12.25 -8.56
N ASP A 644 11.26 12.05 -9.87
CA ASP A 644 10.41 12.90 -10.71
C ASP A 644 9.24 12.06 -11.25
N LEU A 645 8.04 12.28 -10.71
CA LEU A 645 6.89 11.38 -10.84
C LEU A 645 5.88 11.86 -11.89
N SER A 646 5.74 11.09 -12.97
CA SER A 646 4.80 11.37 -14.07
C SER A 646 3.44 10.69 -13.90
N GLY A 647 2.46 11.13 -14.69
CA GLY A 647 1.23 10.37 -14.93
C GLY A 647 0.40 10.07 -13.66
N PRO A 648 -0.12 8.84 -13.50
CA PRO A 648 -0.90 8.46 -12.32
C PRO A 648 -0.08 8.48 -11.04
N LEU A 649 1.22 8.14 -11.10
CA LEU A 649 2.11 8.14 -9.94
C LEU A 649 2.37 9.57 -9.43
N GLY A 650 2.63 10.52 -10.35
CA GLY A 650 2.69 11.95 -10.03
C GLY A 650 1.36 12.49 -9.49
N THR A 651 0.24 12.07 -10.08
CA THR A 651 -1.08 12.48 -9.58
C THR A 651 -1.35 11.96 -8.17
N LEU A 652 -0.96 10.71 -7.87
CA LEU A 652 -1.03 10.11 -6.53
C LEU A 652 -0.07 10.81 -5.54
N TYR A 653 1.13 11.20 -5.99
CA TYR A 653 2.08 11.99 -5.20
C TYR A 653 1.49 13.36 -4.80
N ASP A 654 0.85 14.07 -5.72
CA ASP A 654 0.37 15.43 -5.47
C ASP A 654 -1.00 15.53 -4.81
N LYS A 655 -1.90 14.58 -5.09
CA LYS A 655 -3.28 14.60 -4.56
C LYS A 655 -3.50 13.60 -3.43
N CYS A 656 -2.60 12.64 -3.21
CA CYS A 656 -2.74 11.56 -2.22
C CYS A 656 -4.11 10.84 -2.38
N GLU A 657 -4.78 10.51 -1.27
CA GLU A 657 -6.15 9.95 -1.27
C GLU A 657 -7.17 10.78 -2.08
N LYS A 658 -6.95 12.09 -2.23
CA LYS A 658 -7.86 13.02 -2.94
C LYS A 658 -7.78 12.91 -4.47
N THR A 659 -6.94 12.02 -5.01
CA THR A 659 -6.71 11.81 -6.45
C THR A 659 -8.00 11.73 -7.29
N ASN A 660 -9.05 11.12 -6.72
CA ASN A 660 -10.33 10.88 -7.39
C ASN A 660 -11.43 11.91 -7.06
N MET A 661 -11.16 12.95 -6.25
CA MET A 661 -12.21 13.85 -5.74
C MET A 661 -12.77 14.78 -6.84
N PRO A 662 -14.06 14.67 -7.19
CA PRO A 662 -14.61 15.38 -8.33
C PRO A 662 -14.91 16.85 -8.03
N SER A 663 -14.67 17.72 -9.00
CA SER A 663 -15.02 19.15 -8.90
C SER A 663 -16.54 19.35 -8.79
N LYS A 664 -17.01 20.50 -8.27
CA LYS A 664 -18.47 20.78 -8.24
C LYS A 664 -19.06 20.72 -9.65
N ALA A 665 -18.40 21.34 -10.62
CA ALA A 665 -18.81 21.33 -12.02
C ALA A 665 -18.91 19.89 -12.59
N ASN A 666 -17.97 19.01 -12.26
CA ASN A 666 -17.99 17.63 -12.72
C ASN A 666 -19.09 16.80 -12.04
N ARG A 667 -19.39 17.05 -10.75
CA ARG A 667 -20.57 16.46 -10.07
C ARG A 667 -21.88 16.96 -10.68
N ASP A 668 -22.01 18.26 -10.93
CA ASP A 668 -23.19 18.87 -11.55
C ASP A 668 -23.39 18.34 -12.98
N ALA A 669 -22.31 18.18 -13.75
CA ALA A 669 -22.34 17.63 -15.11
C ALA A 669 -22.69 16.14 -15.14
N VAL A 670 -22.18 15.33 -14.21
CA VAL A 670 -22.58 13.92 -14.06
C VAL A 670 -24.06 13.82 -13.65
N ALA A 671 -24.55 14.68 -12.74
CA ALA A 671 -25.97 14.74 -12.41
C ALA A 671 -26.84 15.12 -13.63
N ALA A 672 -26.42 16.11 -14.42
CA ALA A 672 -27.12 16.52 -15.64
C ALA A 672 -27.15 15.43 -16.73
N ARG A 673 -26.10 14.61 -16.85
CA ARG A 673 -26.06 13.44 -17.76
C ARG A 673 -27.13 12.39 -17.46
N PHE A 674 -27.67 12.35 -16.24
CA PHE A 674 -28.82 11.49 -15.88
C PHE A 674 -30.19 12.17 -16.07
N ALA A 675 -30.23 13.45 -16.46
CA ALA A 675 -31.47 14.18 -16.73
C ALA A 675 -31.81 14.27 -18.23
N ASN A 676 -30.80 14.25 -19.13
CA ASN A 676 -31.04 14.17 -20.58
C ASN A 676 -29.83 13.59 -21.33
N THR A 677 -30.06 12.68 -22.27
CA THR A 677 -29.00 11.94 -22.98
C THR A 677 -28.71 12.50 -24.37
N THR A 678 -27.57 13.16 -24.57
CA THR A 678 -26.87 13.21 -25.89
C THR A 678 -25.42 13.68 -25.76
N ALA A 679 -24.66 13.58 -26.86
CA ALA A 679 -23.26 13.98 -27.05
C ALA A 679 -22.17 13.04 -26.48
N ARG A 680 -21.83 12.02 -27.27
CA ARG A 680 -20.44 11.53 -27.40
C ARG A 680 -19.69 12.51 -28.29
N SER A 681 -18.43 12.80 -27.98
CA SER A 681 -17.46 13.37 -28.92
C SER A 681 -16.29 12.39 -29.08
N ASP A 682 -15.68 12.36 -30.26
CA ASP A 682 -14.86 11.22 -30.70
C ASP A 682 -13.42 11.23 -30.17
N PRO A 683 -12.78 10.05 -30.06
CA PRO A 683 -11.46 9.92 -29.47
C PRO A 683 -10.35 10.41 -30.42
N ILE A 684 -9.54 11.36 -29.95
CA ILE A 684 -8.22 11.66 -30.52
C ILE A 684 -7.19 10.84 -29.73
N MET A 685 -6.33 10.09 -30.43
CA MET A 685 -5.18 9.39 -29.85
C MET A 685 -3.92 9.71 -30.67
N PRO A 686 -2.76 9.93 -30.02
CA PRO A 686 -1.81 8.82 -29.92
C PRO A 686 -0.94 8.76 -28.63
N THR A 687 -1.08 9.67 -27.67
CA THR A 687 -0.14 9.79 -26.53
C THR A 687 -0.63 9.15 -25.24
N LEU A 688 0.33 8.63 -24.46
CA LEU A 688 0.15 8.12 -23.09
C LEU A 688 -0.66 9.06 -22.18
N GLN A 689 -0.47 10.38 -22.33
CA GLN A 689 -1.19 11.37 -21.55
C GLN A 689 -2.71 11.26 -21.77
N VAL A 690 -3.17 11.04 -23.00
CA VAL A 690 -4.61 10.85 -23.28
C VAL A 690 -5.12 9.53 -22.67
N ALA A 691 -4.27 8.51 -22.50
CA ALA A 691 -4.63 7.32 -21.73
C ALA A 691 -4.92 7.66 -20.26
N ASN A 692 -3.98 8.40 -19.66
CA ASN A 692 -4.05 8.84 -18.28
C ASN A 692 -5.26 9.75 -18.05
N ASP A 693 -5.49 10.72 -18.94
CA ASP A 693 -6.65 11.61 -18.90
C ASP A 693 -7.96 10.82 -19.07
N LEU A 694 -8.04 9.87 -20.00
CA LEU A 694 -9.23 9.06 -20.22
C LEU A 694 -9.58 8.20 -18.99
N VAL A 695 -8.61 7.53 -18.40
CA VAL A 695 -8.85 6.70 -17.20
C VAL A 695 -9.07 7.56 -15.95
N ALA A 696 -8.39 8.70 -15.80
CA ALA A 696 -8.65 9.65 -14.71
C ALA A 696 -10.07 10.23 -14.78
N ASN A 697 -10.52 10.67 -15.96
CA ASN A 697 -11.90 11.13 -16.17
C ASN A 697 -12.93 10.02 -15.94
N TYR A 698 -12.63 8.77 -16.32
CA TYR A 698 -13.48 7.61 -16.04
C TYR A 698 -13.65 7.38 -14.54
N VAL A 699 -12.53 7.34 -13.80
CA VAL A 699 -12.50 7.16 -12.34
C VAL A 699 -13.17 8.34 -11.62
N GLU A 700 -12.95 9.58 -12.05
CA GLU A 700 -13.62 10.77 -11.49
C GLU A 700 -15.14 10.71 -11.70
N GLN A 701 -15.64 10.28 -12.87
CA GLN A 701 -17.08 10.17 -13.12
C GLN A 701 -17.73 9.02 -12.32
N LEU A 702 -17.03 7.89 -12.13
CA LEU A 702 -17.48 6.85 -11.19
C LEU A 702 -17.51 7.36 -9.74
N TYR A 703 -16.52 8.17 -9.34
CA TYR A 703 -16.49 8.77 -7.99
C TYR A 703 -17.62 9.80 -7.80
N ALA A 704 -17.88 10.65 -8.80
CA ALA A 704 -19.01 11.59 -8.80
C ALA A 704 -20.36 10.86 -8.72
N LEU A 705 -20.53 9.77 -9.48
CA LEU A 705 -21.70 8.90 -9.42
C LEU A 705 -21.90 8.29 -8.01
N GLY A 706 -20.82 7.88 -7.34
CA GLY A 706 -20.87 7.36 -5.98
C GLY A 706 -21.28 8.42 -4.95
N MET A 707 -20.71 9.62 -5.05
CA MET A 707 -21.08 10.77 -4.22
C MET A 707 -22.55 11.16 -4.39
N LEU A 708 -23.06 11.15 -5.63
CA LEU A 708 -24.49 11.42 -5.93
C LEU A 708 -25.43 10.33 -5.39
N GLN A 709 -24.94 9.12 -5.16
CA GLN A 709 -25.69 8.02 -4.53
C GLN A 709 -25.58 7.99 -2.99
N GLY A 710 -24.87 8.95 -2.38
CA GLY A 710 -24.68 9.02 -0.92
C GLY A 710 -23.69 8.00 -0.36
N LEU A 711 -22.86 7.38 -1.21
CA LEU A 711 -21.80 6.48 -0.77
C LEU A 711 -20.67 7.26 -0.09
N SER A 712 -19.98 6.65 0.88
CA SER A 712 -18.82 7.27 1.52
C SER A 712 -17.55 7.13 0.65
N PRO A 713 -16.57 8.04 0.75
CA PRO A 713 -15.30 7.96 0.00
C PRO A 713 -14.63 6.58 -0.02
N ALA A 714 -14.55 5.91 1.14
CA ALA A 714 -13.94 4.59 1.26
C ALA A 714 -14.73 3.49 0.55
N VAL A 715 -16.07 3.56 0.57
CA VAL A 715 -16.93 2.64 -0.22
C VAL A 715 -16.76 2.93 -1.71
N ILE A 716 -16.74 4.21 -2.11
CA ILE A 716 -16.57 4.62 -3.51
C ILE A 716 -15.26 4.09 -4.10
N ASP A 717 -14.13 4.18 -3.39
CA ASP A 717 -12.85 3.66 -3.87
C ASP A 717 -12.84 2.11 -3.99
N VAL A 718 -13.58 1.38 -3.14
CA VAL A 718 -13.74 -0.09 -3.28
C VAL A 718 -14.65 -0.43 -4.46
N GLU A 719 -15.75 0.29 -4.63
CA GLU A 719 -16.67 0.11 -5.76
C GLU A 719 -16.01 0.43 -7.10
N ILE A 720 -15.16 1.46 -7.16
CA ILE A 720 -14.34 1.77 -8.34
C ILE A 720 -13.39 0.62 -8.66
N GLN A 721 -12.72 0.01 -7.66
CA GLN A 721 -11.85 -1.15 -7.90
C GLN A 721 -12.63 -2.33 -8.50
N LYS A 722 -13.80 -2.67 -7.95
CA LYS A 722 -14.68 -3.71 -8.53
C LYS A 722 -15.03 -3.42 -9.99
N VAL A 723 -15.51 -2.20 -10.28
CA VAL A 723 -15.90 -1.76 -11.63
C VAL A 723 -14.72 -1.80 -12.60
N ILE A 724 -13.54 -1.37 -12.16
CA ILE A 724 -12.31 -1.36 -12.97
C ILE A 724 -11.84 -2.78 -13.27
N ILE A 725 -11.78 -3.68 -12.28
CA ILE A 725 -11.41 -5.08 -12.49
C ILE A 725 -12.38 -5.76 -13.45
N VAL A 726 -13.69 -5.61 -13.23
CA VAL A 726 -14.72 -6.19 -14.11
C VAL A 726 -14.60 -5.66 -15.54
N ALA A 727 -14.39 -4.35 -15.73
CA ALA A 727 -14.19 -3.77 -17.06
C ALA A 727 -12.88 -4.24 -17.72
N MET A 728 -11.78 -4.36 -16.97
CA MET A 728 -10.51 -4.89 -17.47
C MET A 728 -10.63 -6.36 -17.91
N VAL A 729 -11.35 -7.19 -17.16
CA VAL A 729 -11.62 -8.59 -17.56
C VAL A 729 -12.56 -8.65 -18.76
N GLN A 730 -13.71 -7.97 -18.72
CA GLN A 730 -14.73 -8.08 -19.76
C GLN A 730 -14.29 -7.45 -21.08
N CYS A 731 -13.81 -6.20 -21.05
CA CYS A 731 -13.55 -5.39 -22.23
C CYS A 731 -12.12 -5.54 -22.80
N ARG A 732 -11.16 -6.02 -21.99
CA ARG A 732 -9.74 -6.13 -22.40
C ARG A 732 -9.11 -7.50 -22.20
N LYS A 733 -9.81 -8.42 -21.53
CA LYS A 733 -9.32 -9.78 -21.18
C LYS A 733 -8.06 -9.74 -20.32
N ALA A 734 -8.12 -9.00 -19.22
CA ALA A 734 -7.05 -8.91 -18.23
C ALA A 734 -6.60 -10.28 -17.73
N THR A 735 -5.31 -10.38 -17.40
CA THR A 735 -4.75 -11.57 -16.78
C THR A 735 -5.17 -11.62 -15.31
N MET A 736 -6.07 -12.54 -14.96
CA MET A 736 -6.41 -12.82 -13.57
C MET A 736 -5.43 -13.87 -13.04
N LEU A 737 -4.67 -13.50 -12.01
CA LEU A 737 -3.60 -14.33 -11.46
C LEU A 737 -4.14 -15.36 -10.46
N THR A 738 -3.56 -16.55 -10.47
CA THR A 738 -3.76 -17.58 -9.45
C THR A 738 -2.40 -18.00 -8.95
N PHE A 739 -2.08 -17.70 -7.69
CA PHE A 739 -0.85 -18.21 -7.07
C PHE A 739 -0.94 -19.74 -6.97
N THR A 740 -0.05 -20.45 -7.66
CA THR A 740 0.05 -21.91 -7.55
C THR A 740 0.57 -22.27 -6.15
N PRO A 741 0.29 -23.47 -5.61
CA PRO A 741 0.80 -23.86 -4.29
C PRO A 741 2.33 -23.76 -4.17
N ALA A 742 3.06 -24.04 -5.25
CA ALA A 742 4.52 -23.88 -5.31
C ALA A 742 4.95 -22.41 -5.24
N PHE A 743 4.34 -21.54 -6.06
CA PHE A 743 4.64 -20.09 -6.04
C PHE A 743 4.26 -19.45 -4.70
N ALA A 744 3.09 -19.81 -4.15
CA ALA A 744 2.64 -19.34 -2.85
C ALA A 744 3.57 -19.78 -1.71
N ALA A 745 4.13 -21.00 -1.77
CA ALA A 745 5.09 -21.47 -0.77
C ALA A 745 6.42 -20.69 -0.84
N ASP A 746 7.01 -20.54 -2.04
CA ASP A 746 8.27 -19.81 -2.27
C ASP A 746 8.17 -18.33 -1.84
N TRP A 747 7.08 -17.68 -2.26
CA TRP A 747 6.76 -16.29 -1.92
C TRP A 747 6.09 -16.12 -0.54
N GLN A 748 5.90 -17.20 0.23
CA GLN A 748 5.29 -17.22 1.58
C GLN A 748 3.88 -16.61 1.67
N LEU A 749 3.13 -16.65 0.56
CA LEU A 749 1.81 -16.04 0.39
C LEU A 749 0.72 -16.84 1.11
N ARG A 750 0.01 -16.19 2.03
CA ARG A 750 -1.12 -16.77 2.78
C ARG A 750 -2.48 -16.42 2.19
N ALA A 751 -2.52 -15.53 1.21
CA ALA A 751 -3.74 -15.03 0.57
C ALA A 751 -3.67 -15.24 -0.96
N PRO A 752 -4.82 -15.45 -1.63
CA PRO A 752 -4.93 -15.41 -3.09
C PRO A 752 -4.67 -14.00 -3.65
N ALA A 753 -4.45 -13.90 -4.96
CA ALA A 753 -4.25 -12.62 -5.65
C ALA A 753 -5.47 -11.70 -5.46
N TYR A 754 -5.21 -10.41 -5.18
CA TYR A 754 -6.23 -9.48 -4.71
C TYR A 754 -7.31 -9.22 -5.78
N ALA A 755 -6.93 -8.91 -7.01
CA ALA A 755 -7.90 -8.62 -8.06
C ALA A 755 -8.73 -9.86 -8.44
N SER A 756 -8.11 -11.05 -8.45
CA SER A 756 -8.81 -12.32 -8.71
C SER A 756 -9.86 -12.61 -7.65
N THR A 757 -9.55 -12.36 -6.39
CA THR A 757 -10.49 -12.54 -5.27
C THR A 757 -11.66 -11.56 -5.36
N LEU A 758 -11.37 -10.28 -5.62
CA LEU A 758 -12.41 -9.26 -5.76
C LEU A 758 -13.29 -9.49 -7.00
N TYR A 759 -12.71 -9.92 -8.13
CA TYR A 759 -13.45 -10.32 -9.32
C TYR A 759 -14.37 -11.52 -9.05
N GLU A 760 -13.88 -12.57 -8.40
CA GLU A 760 -14.67 -13.77 -8.10
C GLU A 760 -15.79 -13.49 -7.10
N ASN A 761 -15.58 -12.62 -6.11
CA ASN A 761 -16.63 -12.19 -5.19
C ASN A 761 -17.75 -11.41 -5.91
N VAL A 762 -17.40 -10.55 -6.88
CA VAL A 762 -18.40 -9.87 -7.73
C VAL A 762 -19.10 -10.88 -8.66
N ARG A 763 -18.36 -11.78 -9.30
CA ARG A 763 -18.87 -12.77 -10.27
C ARG A 763 -19.80 -13.80 -9.65
N SER A 764 -19.54 -14.19 -8.40
CA SER A 764 -20.37 -15.11 -7.61
C SER A 764 -21.56 -14.44 -6.91
N GLY A 765 -21.60 -13.10 -6.86
CA GLY A 765 -22.61 -12.35 -6.13
C GLY A 765 -22.40 -12.30 -4.61
N VAL A 766 -21.23 -12.71 -4.12
CA VAL A 766 -20.84 -12.60 -2.70
C VAL A 766 -20.59 -11.14 -2.29
N ASP A 767 -19.99 -10.35 -3.17
CA ASP A 767 -19.78 -8.90 -2.97
C ASP A 767 -20.05 -8.14 -4.29
N PRO A 768 -21.34 -7.96 -4.67
CA PRO A 768 -21.70 -7.33 -5.94
C PRO A 768 -21.32 -5.84 -5.97
N ILE A 769 -21.34 -5.26 -7.18
CA ILE A 769 -21.14 -3.81 -7.36
C ILE A 769 -22.43 -3.09 -6.93
N GLN A 770 -22.32 -2.29 -5.86
CA GLN A 770 -23.36 -1.45 -5.27
C GLN A 770 -23.51 -0.11 -6.02
N LEU A 771 -22.47 0.34 -6.74
CA LEU A 771 -22.48 1.57 -7.53
C LEU A 771 -23.45 1.46 -8.73
N ARG A 772 -24.72 1.83 -8.55
CA ARG A 772 -25.75 1.72 -9.60
C ARG A 772 -25.40 2.59 -10.81
N HIS A 773 -25.77 2.15 -12.01
CA HIS A 773 -25.48 2.82 -13.29
C HIS A 773 -23.98 2.91 -13.70
N HIS A 774 -23.05 2.26 -12.98
CA HIS A 774 -21.63 2.22 -13.38
C HIS A 774 -21.43 1.80 -14.85
N ASN A 775 -22.15 0.77 -15.31
CA ASN A 775 -22.12 0.26 -16.68
C ASN A 775 -22.35 1.34 -17.76
N THR A 776 -23.20 2.34 -17.48
CA THR A 776 -23.46 3.45 -18.41
C THR A 776 -22.25 4.38 -18.53
N ILE A 777 -21.50 4.59 -17.44
CA ILE A 777 -20.24 5.33 -17.44
C ILE A 777 -19.14 4.48 -18.09
N THR A 778 -19.03 3.19 -17.75
CA THR A 778 -18.09 2.26 -18.36
C THR A 778 -18.21 2.23 -19.89
N ALA A 779 -19.43 2.13 -20.43
CA ALA A 779 -19.69 2.12 -21.87
C ALA A 779 -19.47 3.49 -22.56
N HIS A 780 -19.36 4.59 -21.82
CA HIS A 780 -19.00 5.90 -22.36
C HIS A 780 -17.48 6.03 -22.57
N PHE A 781 -16.69 5.49 -21.64
CA PHE A 781 -15.22 5.59 -21.65
C PHE A 781 -14.53 4.43 -22.36
N LEU A 782 -15.06 3.21 -22.24
CA LEU A 782 -14.44 2.01 -22.75
C LEU A 782 -15.30 1.40 -23.86
N ALA A 783 -14.74 1.31 -25.05
CA ALA A 783 -15.27 0.43 -26.09
C ALA A 783 -15.08 -1.02 -25.63
N CYS A 784 -16.17 -1.67 -25.24
CA CYS A 784 -16.29 -3.07 -24.84
C CYS A 784 -17.01 -3.86 -25.95
#